data_AF-A0A2N5Z943-F1
#
_entry.id   AF-A0A2N5Z943-F1
#
_cell.length_a   1.000
_cell.length_b   1.000
_cell.length_c   1.000
_cell.angle_alpha   90.00
_cell.angle_beta   90.00
_cell.angle_gamma   90.00
#
_symmetry.space_group_name_H-M   'P 1'
#
loop_
_entity.id
_entity.type
_entity.pdbx_description
1 polymer ?
#
loop_
_entity_poly.entity_id
_entity_poly.type
_entity_poly.pdbx_seq_one_letter_code
_entity_poly.pdbx_strand_id
1 'polypeptide(L)'
;MSKIKIILISILIFLPVILMGQDDYLIVFGKLKLKENTDIRSKIILSESGKKIREVYPEKNGKFEFEFKYDKNYILSFECKGFITKKIEINTNVPDNIKQDEMVFPFQPYEFQVILEKQGSDKVVVFNQPVGMISYDPSIKDFGYDVDYSKSVQSKINQKKKEEDIVNKEEQAAAEAEAKRQAELERQRQAAEAKAKKMAEEKALQEQRKKEEAERQRQAALAKAKKLAADKRRNDSLQQVAREKRRLDSIAEAKKAAEDRARKLAQLKRQEDSIKAAKEADEIRRQKEIEQKRKEEAERKRLEAMAKAKKMAEEKRRNDSIIRAQAEKRRLDSIAEAKKAAEDRARKLAQLKRQEDSIKAAKEADELRRQQEIEQKRKEEAERKRLEAMAKAKKMAEEKRRNDSLQRAFEKQKRLDSLAEVKKAAEDRARKLAELKRQQDSINAAKEADRVRQQKEVEEKRKEEAERKRLEAIAKAKKLAAEKRRNDSLQREYQKQKRLDSIAEVKKAADDRAKKLAQLKRREDSIQASKDADELRRQQEVEQQRKKEAEQKRMEAIAKAKKIAAEKRRNDSLQREYQKQKRIDSLAEIKKAADDRAKKLAELKRREDSIKAVKIAEKEKQDKEIAEKRAAEAERKRKKAQEEARKLAEQQAQNNKKNVIQEDLPDGSVKKLRDMATADGVSRSEKEKAIIAYKQKLAETYTKHKTTEVDKQKNKTITRVFINNNGVVTVYMMVKHSWGGLFYFIEDEDLTYRNISKSIFLTDTRD
;
A
#
# COMPACT_ATOMS: atom_id res chain seq x y z
N MET A 1 -93.61 -67.55 3.78
CA MET A 1 -93.52 -66.08 3.99
C MET A 1 -92.26 -65.71 4.79
N SER A 2 -91.06 -66.01 4.31
CA SER A 2 -89.81 -65.73 5.06
C SER A 2 -88.62 -65.31 4.18
N LYS A 3 -88.88 -64.81 2.97
CA LYS A 3 -87.83 -64.30 2.07
C LYS A 3 -87.89 -62.79 1.80
N ILE A 4 -88.97 -62.11 2.20
CA ILE A 4 -89.15 -60.67 1.95
C ILE A 4 -88.69 -59.80 3.13
N LYS A 5 -88.67 -60.32 4.37
CA LYS A 5 -88.14 -59.59 5.54
C LYS A 5 -86.61 -59.61 5.68
N ILE A 6 -85.92 -60.54 5.02
CA ILE A 6 -84.44 -60.63 5.07
C ILE A 6 -83.78 -59.70 4.03
N ILE A 7 -84.48 -59.36 2.94
CA ILE A 7 -83.95 -58.49 1.88
C ILE A 7 -83.96 -57.01 2.31
N LEU A 8 -84.88 -56.58 3.19
CA LEU A 8 -84.91 -55.18 3.66
C LEU A 8 -83.90 -54.87 4.78
N ILE A 9 -83.41 -55.89 5.51
CA ILE A 9 -82.39 -55.72 6.56
C ILE A 9 -80.97 -55.84 5.99
N SER A 10 -80.80 -56.49 4.83
CA SER A 10 -79.50 -56.63 4.17
C SER A 10 -79.07 -55.42 3.31
N ILE A 11 -79.95 -54.43 3.09
CA ILE A 11 -79.66 -53.20 2.35
C ILE A 11 -79.19 -52.05 3.28
N LEU A 12 -79.31 -52.21 4.62
CA LEU A 12 -78.88 -51.18 5.58
C LEU A 12 -77.44 -51.36 6.10
N ILE A 13 -76.72 -52.41 5.68
CA ILE A 13 -75.37 -52.74 6.20
C ILE A 13 -74.25 -52.49 5.17
N PHE A 14 -74.59 -52.06 3.95
CA PHE A 14 -73.62 -51.70 2.90
C PHE A 14 -73.52 -50.19 2.67
N LEU A 15 -73.47 -49.40 3.75
CA LEU A 15 -72.80 -48.11 3.70
C LEU A 15 -71.39 -48.31 4.32
N PRO A 16 -70.36 -48.62 3.51
CA PRO A 16 -69.02 -48.29 3.97
C PRO A 16 -68.99 -46.78 4.09
N VAL A 17 -68.93 -46.30 5.33
CA VAL A 17 -68.51 -44.93 5.64
C VAL A 17 -67.15 -44.78 4.97
N ILE A 18 -67.13 -44.10 3.82
CA ILE A 18 -65.91 -43.49 3.31
C ILE A 18 -65.59 -42.43 4.36
N LEU A 19 -64.79 -42.81 5.36
CA LEU A 19 -64.01 -41.87 6.13
C LEU A 19 -63.09 -41.21 5.10
N MET A 20 -63.57 -40.10 4.54
CA MET A 20 -62.70 -39.12 3.93
C MET A 20 -61.79 -38.65 5.06
N GLY A 21 -60.56 -39.15 5.09
CA GLY A 21 -59.49 -38.43 5.77
C GLY A 21 -59.39 -37.08 5.08
N GLN A 22 -59.93 -36.04 5.72
CA GLN A 22 -59.56 -34.67 5.38
C GLN A 22 -58.12 -34.53 5.87
N ASP A 23 -57.18 -34.58 4.93
CA ASP A 23 -55.81 -34.19 5.23
C ASP A 23 -55.88 -32.72 5.67
N ASP A 24 -55.47 -32.42 6.91
CA ASP A 24 -55.34 -31.05 7.39
C ASP A 24 -54.08 -30.41 6.80
N TYR A 25 -54.21 -29.15 6.37
CA TYR A 25 -53.14 -28.37 5.76
C TYR A 25 -52.93 -27.05 6.52
N LEU A 26 -51.69 -26.60 6.57
CA LEU A 26 -51.40 -25.20 6.85
C LEU A 26 -51.56 -24.40 5.55
N ILE A 27 -52.46 -23.44 5.54
CA ILE A 27 -52.64 -22.52 4.42
C ILE A 27 -51.74 -21.31 4.65
N VAL A 28 -50.84 -21.01 3.71
CA VAL A 28 -50.03 -19.79 3.74
C VAL A 28 -50.29 -18.99 2.47
N PHE A 29 -50.67 -17.74 2.65
CA PHE A 29 -50.97 -16.83 1.56
C PHE A 29 -50.27 -15.48 1.74
N GLY A 30 -50.28 -14.67 0.69
CA GLY A 30 -49.55 -13.41 0.77
C GLY A 30 -49.51 -12.61 -0.51
N LYS A 31 -48.71 -11.54 -0.47
CA LYS A 31 -48.47 -10.66 -1.62
C LYS A 31 -46.98 -10.51 -1.90
N LEU A 32 -46.60 -10.70 -3.15
CA LEU A 32 -45.30 -10.38 -3.70
C LEU A 32 -45.31 -8.95 -4.24
N LYS A 33 -44.49 -8.07 -3.68
CA LYS A 33 -44.27 -6.70 -4.14
C LYS A 33 -42.87 -6.53 -4.72
N LEU A 34 -42.76 -5.72 -5.76
CA LEU A 34 -41.47 -5.25 -6.26
C LEU A 34 -41.22 -3.85 -5.70
N LYS A 35 -40.01 -3.58 -5.20
CA LYS A 35 -39.64 -2.27 -4.63
C LYS A 35 -39.70 -1.13 -5.67
N GLU A 36 -39.54 -1.47 -6.94
CA GLU A 36 -39.76 -0.59 -8.10
C GLU A 36 -40.97 -1.11 -8.90
N ASN A 37 -41.89 -0.22 -9.28
CA ASN A 37 -43.10 -0.58 -10.01
C ASN A 37 -42.74 -0.94 -11.47
N THR A 38 -42.53 -2.22 -11.72
CA THR A 38 -42.11 -2.75 -13.03
C THR A 38 -42.96 -3.97 -13.37
N ASP A 39 -43.48 -4.03 -14.60
CA ASP A 39 -44.38 -5.09 -15.06
C ASP A 39 -43.58 -6.34 -15.50
N ILE A 40 -42.75 -6.87 -14.59
CA ILE A 40 -41.90 -8.03 -14.84
C ILE A 40 -42.56 -9.27 -14.27
N ARG A 41 -42.70 -10.31 -15.10
CA ARG A 41 -43.26 -11.61 -14.70
C ARG A 41 -42.41 -12.24 -13.60
N SER A 42 -42.99 -12.36 -12.40
CA SER A 42 -42.43 -13.06 -11.26
C SER A 42 -42.92 -14.52 -11.21
N LYS A 43 -42.18 -15.38 -10.52
CA LYS A 43 -42.56 -16.77 -10.25
C LYS A 43 -42.18 -17.16 -8.82
N ILE A 44 -42.93 -18.09 -8.26
CA ILE A 44 -42.74 -18.64 -6.91
C ILE A 44 -42.57 -20.15 -7.04
N ILE A 45 -41.47 -20.69 -6.53
CA ILE A 45 -41.14 -22.13 -6.59
C ILE A 45 -41.25 -22.73 -5.21
N LEU A 46 -42.13 -23.71 -5.04
CA LEU A 46 -42.25 -24.53 -3.84
C LEU A 46 -41.36 -25.78 -3.94
N SER A 47 -40.55 -26.00 -2.92
CA SER A 47 -39.63 -27.14 -2.82
C SER A 47 -39.79 -27.83 -1.47
N GLU A 48 -39.71 -29.16 -1.42
CA GLU A 48 -39.62 -29.99 -0.20
C GLU A 48 -38.36 -30.83 -0.29
N SER A 49 -37.52 -30.80 0.75
CA SER A 49 -36.24 -31.54 0.77
C SER A 49 -35.38 -31.32 -0.47
N GLY A 50 -35.36 -30.09 -0.99
CA GLY A 50 -34.61 -29.70 -2.20
C GLY A 50 -35.22 -30.13 -3.54
N LYS A 51 -36.30 -30.93 -3.53
CA LYS A 51 -37.05 -31.31 -4.73
C LYS A 51 -38.15 -30.30 -4.98
N LYS A 52 -38.19 -29.75 -6.20
CA LYS A 52 -39.27 -28.87 -6.65
C LYS A 52 -40.59 -29.64 -6.68
N ILE A 53 -41.59 -29.16 -5.97
CA ILE A 53 -42.95 -29.72 -5.94
C ILE A 53 -43.84 -28.96 -6.92
N ARG A 54 -43.84 -27.62 -6.84
CA ARG A 54 -44.79 -26.77 -7.57
C ARG A 54 -44.13 -25.47 -7.99
N GLU A 55 -44.62 -24.89 -9.07
CA GLU A 55 -44.29 -23.54 -9.52
C GLU A 55 -45.58 -22.77 -9.76
N VAL A 56 -45.64 -21.54 -9.22
CA VAL A 56 -46.80 -20.66 -9.30
C VAL A 56 -46.36 -19.32 -9.84
N TYR A 57 -47.16 -18.75 -10.74
CA TYR A 57 -46.99 -17.39 -11.23
C TYR A 57 -48.06 -16.54 -10.53
N PRO A 58 -47.69 -15.63 -9.61
CA PRO A 58 -48.67 -14.83 -8.88
C PRO A 58 -49.47 -13.93 -9.82
N GLU A 59 -50.68 -13.57 -9.42
CA GLU A 59 -51.56 -12.67 -10.17
C GLU A 59 -50.94 -11.26 -10.33
N LYS A 60 -51.55 -10.40 -11.17
CA LYS A 60 -51.09 -9.01 -11.37
C LYS A 60 -50.97 -8.19 -10.07
N ASN A 61 -51.76 -8.53 -9.07
CA ASN A 61 -51.75 -7.90 -7.74
C ASN A 61 -50.69 -8.51 -6.78
N GLY A 62 -49.90 -9.47 -7.26
CA GLY A 62 -48.87 -10.18 -6.51
C GLY A 62 -49.38 -11.27 -5.56
N LYS A 63 -50.69 -11.57 -5.54
CA LYS A 63 -51.26 -12.56 -4.61
C LYS A 63 -50.77 -13.99 -4.92
N PHE A 64 -50.54 -14.74 -3.85
CA PHE A 64 -50.22 -16.17 -3.90
C PHE A 64 -50.78 -16.90 -2.69
N GLU A 65 -50.97 -18.21 -2.83
CA GLU A 65 -51.48 -19.11 -1.79
C GLU A 65 -50.90 -20.52 -1.99
N PHE A 66 -50.54 -21.17 -0.89
CA PHE A 66 -49.97 -22.52 -0.84
C PHE A 66 -50.54 -23.29 0.35
N GLU A 67 -50.82 -24.57 0.12
CA GLU A 67 -51.21 -25.55 1.14
C GLU A 67 -50.01 -26.43 1.49
N PHE A 68 -49.73 -26.59 2.78
CA PHE A 68 -48.61 -27.37 3.28
C PHE A 68 -49.10 -28.48 4.19
N LYS A 69 -48.64 -29.71 3.96
CA LYS A 69 -48.89 -30.80 4.90
C LYS A 69 -48.04 -30.56 6.16
N TYR A 70 -48.60 -30.86 7.33
CA TYR A 70 -47.87 -30.76 8.59
C TYR A 70 -46.67 -31.72 8.67
N ASP A 71 -45.77 -31.45 9.61
CA ASP A 71 -44.57 -32.24 9.93
C ASP A 71 -43.51 -32.31 8.81
N LYS A 72 -43.42 -31.23 8.05
CA LYS A 72 -42.50 -31.10 6.90
C LYS A 72 -41.83 -29.74 6.82
N ASN A 73 -40.70 -29.71 6.10
CA ASN A 73 -39.96 -28.48 5.82
C ASN A 73 -39.99 -28.16 4.33
N TYR A 74 -40.46 -26.95 4.02
CA TYR A 74 -40.62 -26.46 2.66
C TYR A 74 -39.83 -25.17 2.43
N ILE A 75 -39.53 -24.89 1.17
CA ILE A 75 -38.89 -23.64 0.74
C ILE A 75 -39.71 -23.02 -0.39
N LEU A 76 -40.15 -21.77 -0.18
CA LEU A 76 -40.70 -20.90 -1.21
C LEU A 76 -39.59 -19.99 -1.77
N SER A 77 -39.26 -20.13 -3.06
CA SER A 77 -38.31 -19.28 -3.78
C SER A 77 -39.05 -18.26 -4.64
N PHE A 78 -38.91 -16.97 -4.33
CA PHE A 78 -39.52 -15.85 -5.03
C PHE A 78 -38.51 -15.27 -6.03
N GLU A 79 -38.78 -15.46 -7.32
CA GLU A 79 -37.87 -15.14 -8.41
C GLU A 79 -38.49 -14.11 -9.39
N CYS A 80 -37.73 -13.06 -9.71
CA CYS A 80 -38.08 -12.07 -10.71
C CYS A 80 -36.81 -11.61 -11.44
N LYS A 81 -36.87 -11.47 -12.77
CA LYS A 81 -35.69 -11.13 -13.59
C LYS A 81 -35.18 -9.72 -13.25
N GLY A 82 -33.89 -9.61 -12.93
CA GLY A 82 -33.27 -8.33 -12.54
C GLY A 82 -33.51 -7.94 -11.07
N PHE A 83 -34.12 -8.83 -10.29
CA PHE A 83 -34.35 -8.67 -8.86
C PHE A 83 -33.61 -9.75 -8.07
N ILE A 84 -33.29 -9.44 -6.82
CA ILE A 84 -32.69 -10.37 -5.87
C ILE A 84 -33.72 -11.45 -5.53
N THR A 85 -33.35 -12.72 -5.74
CA THR A 85 -34.20 -13.87 -5.35
C THR A 85 -34.27 -13.99 -3.83
N LYS A 86 -35.47 -14.15 -3.27
CA LYS A 86 -35.68 -14.39 -1.83
C LYS A 86 -36.24 -15.79 -1.62
N LYS A 87 -35.67 -16.52 -0.65
CA LYS A 87 -36.17 -17.83 -0.22
C LYS A 87 -36.74 -17.73 1.19
N ILE A 88 -37.92 -18.31 1.43
CA ILE A 88 -38.54 -18.38 2.76
C ILE A 88 -38.75 -19.85 3.11
N GLU A 89 -38.29 -20.24 4.29
CA GLU A 89 -38.48 -21.58 4.83
C GLU A 89 -39.82 -21.66 5.57
N ILE A 90 -40.59 -22.71 5.32
CA ILE A 90 -41.85 -23.01 6.02
C ILE A 90 -41.65 -24.33 6.74
N ASN A 91 -41.47 -24.28 8.05
CA ASN A 91 -41.34 -25.46 8.91
C ASN A 91 -42.69 -25.73 9.57
N THR A 92 -43.36 -26.79 9.13
CA THR A 92 -44.70 -27.18 9.57
C THR A 92 -44.71 -28.23 10.68
N ASN A 93 -43.57 -28.44 11.35
CA ASN A 93 -43.51 -29.32 12.51
C ASN A 93 -44.21 -28.65 13.69
N VAL A 94 -45.21 -29.34 14.23
CA VAL A 94 -46.02 -28.88 15.36
C VAL A 94 -46.03 -29.99 16.40
N PRO A 95 -45.89 -29.68 17.71
CA PRO A 95 -46.02 -30.68 18.77
C PRO A 95 -47.36 -31.43 18.74
N ASP A 96 -47.36 -32.75 18.97
CA ASP A 96 -48.57 -33.58 18.85
C ASP A 96 -49.67 -33.18 19.83
N ASN A 97 -49.31 -32.68 21.02
CA ASN A 97 -50.28 -32.17 22.00
C ASN A 97 -51.04 -30.93 21.51
N ILE A 98 -50.51 -30.20 20.52
CA ILE A 98 -51.18 -29.05 19.91
C ILE A 98 -52.10 -29.50 18.76
N LYS A 99 -51.70 -30.53 18.01
CA LYS A 99 -52.56 -31.11 16.96
C LYS A 99 -53.81 -31.79 17.53
N GLN A 100 -53.76 -32.24 18.78
CA GLN A 100 -54.89 -32.81 19.51
C GLN A 100 -55.81 -31.75 20.12
N ASP A 101 -55.41 -30.48 20.12
CA ASP A 101 -56.20 -29.37 20.64
C ASP A 101 -57.10 -28.81 19.53
N GLU A 102 -58.36 -29.28 19.48
CA GLU A 102 -59.36 -28.85 18.49
C GLU A 102 -59.67 -27.34 18.53
N MET A 103 -59.28 -26.63 19.60
CA MET A 103 -59.45 -25.17 19.67
C MET A 103 -58.33 -24.40 18.96
N VAL A 104 -57.21 -25.06 18.65
CA VAL A 104 -56.02 -24.47 18.03
C VAL A 104 -55.75 -25.06 16.64
N PHE A 105 -56.06 -26.34 16.45
CA PHE A 105 -55.84 -27.07 15.22
C PHE A 105 -57.17 -27.39 14.49
N PRO A 106 -57.24 -27.23 13.15
CA PRO A 106 -56.20 -26.76 12.24
C PRO A 106 -55.92 -25.25 12.41
N PHE A 107 -54.68 -24.86 12.13
CA PHE A 107 -54.26 -23.46 12.26
C PHE A 107 -54.98 -22.54 11.26
N GLN A 108 -55.17 -21.29 11.66
CA GLN A 108 -55.70 -20.26 10.77
C GLN A 108 -54.74 -20.00 9.60
N PRO A 109 -55.25 -19.61 8.41
CA PRO A 109 -54.41 -19.24 7.28
C PRO A 109 -53.40 -18.15 7.65
N TYR A 110 -52.12 -18.39 7.36
CA TYR A 110 -51.03 -17.49 7.70
C TYR A 110 -50.70 -16.53 6.56
N GLU A 111 -50.86 -15.22 6.77
CA GLU A 111 -50.57 -14.18 5.77
C GLU A 111 -49.14 -13.63 5.93
N PHE A 112 -48.40 -13.48 4.83
CA PHE A 112 -47.15 -12.71 4.83
C PHE A 112 -46.90 -11.92 3.53
N GLN A 113 -45.95 -10.98 3.60
CA GLN A 113 -45.56 -10.14 2.45
C GLN A 113 -44.10 -10.33 2.09
N VAL A 114 -43.81 -10.43 0.80
CA VAL A 114 -42.45 -10.48 0.27
C VAL A 114 -42.20 -9.27 -0.61
N ILE A 115 -41.10 -8.56 -0.36
CA ILE A 115 -40.66 -7.43 -1.18
C ILE A 115 -39.35 -7.80 -1.88
N LEU A 116 -39.31 -7.79 -3.21
CA LEU A 116 -38.07 -8.00 -3.97
C LEU A 116 -37.40 -6.67 -4.31
N GLU A 117 -36.08 -6.63 -4.18
CA GLU A 117 -35.25 -5.47 -4.50
C GLU A 117 -34.50 -5.68 -5.82
N LYS A 118 -34.26 -4.60 -6.56
CA LYS A 118 -33.53 -4.64 -7.83
C LYS A 118 -32.07 -5.03 -7.60
N GLN A 119 -31.53 -5.80 -8.53
CA GLN A 119 -30.14 -6.24 -8.52
C GLN A 119 -29.25 -5.14 -9.13
N GLY A 120 -28.08 -4.89 -8.50
CA GLY A 120 -27.09 -3.90 -8.99
C GLY A 120 -26.50 -4.30 -10.36
N SER A 121 -25.92 -3.32 -11.07
CA SER A 121 -25.59 -3.40 -12.51
C SER A 121 -24.61 -4.51 -12.92
N ASP A 122 -23.76 -5.02 -12.02
CA ASP A 122 -22.57 -5.74 -12.49
C ASP A 122 -22.37 -7.16 -11.94
N LYS A 123 -23.18 -7.66 -10.99
CA LYS A 123 -23.15 -9.08 -10.54
C LYS A 123 -24.51 -9.59 -10.08
N VAL A 124 -24.90 -10.78 -10.55
CA VAL A 124 -26.11 -11.47 -10.08
C VAL A 124 -25.87 -12.02 -8.66
N VAL A 125 -26.15 -11.22 -7.63
CA VAL A 125 -26.17 -11.69 -6.24
C VAL A 125 -27.36 -12.65 -6.05
N VAL A 126 -27.09 -13.97 -6.01
CA VAL A 126 -28.05 -15.02 -5.63
C VAL A 126 -27.79 -15.43 -4.18
N PHE A 127 -28.69 -15.08 -3.28
CA PHE A 127 -28.64 -15.61 -1.91
C PHE A 127 -29.16 -17.04 -1.89
N ASN A 128 -28.27 -18.00 -1.63
CA ASN A 128 -28.64 -19.42 -1.66
C ASN A 128 -29.40 -19.88 -0.41
N GLN A 129 -29.29 -19.15 0.70
CA GLN A 129 -29.94 -19.45 1.98
C GLN A 129 -31.31 -18.76 2.11
N PRO A 130 -32.28 -19.36 2.81
CA PRO A 130 -33.51 -18.68 3.21
C PRO A 130 -33.21 -17.40 3.98
N VAL A 131 -33.99 -16.35 3.73
CA VAL A 131 -33.87 -15.02 4.37
C VAL A 131 -34.96 -14.77 5.40
N GLY A 132 -35.84 -15.75 5.60
CA GLY A 132 -36.93 -15.76 6.57
C GLY A 132 -37.40 -17.19 6.80
N MET A 133 -37.93 -17.44 7.99
CA MET A 133 -38.47 -18.72 8.40
C MET A 133 -39.83 -18.49 9.05
N ILE A 134 -40.83 -19.27 8.64
CA ILE A 134 -42.15 -19.35 9.26
C ILE A 134 -42.22 -20.72 9.94
N SER A 135 -42.41 -20.73 11.25
CA SER A 135 -42.45 -21.95 12.07
C SER A 135 -43.41 -21.78 13.23
N TYR A 136 -43.86 -22.90 13.81
CA TYR A 136 -44.65 -22.88 15.02
C TYR A 136 -43.87 -22.24 16.18
N ASP A 137 -44.47 -21.23 16.83
CA ASP A 137 -43.94 -20.58 18.03
C ASP A 137 -44.78 -21.01 19.25
N PRO A 138 -44.20 -21.81 20.17
CA PRO A 138 -44.90 -22.25 21.38
C PRO A 138 -45.43 -21.12 22.27
N SER A 139 -44.83 -19.93 22.19
CA SER A 139 -45.19 -18.78 23.03
C SER A 139 -46.54 -18.18 22.66
N ILE A 140 -46.86 -18.18 21.36
CA ILE A 140 -48.14 -17.69 20.82
C ILE A 140 -49.08 -18.83 20.40
N LYS A 141 -48.60 -20.08 20.50
CA LYS A 141 -49.30 -21.30 20.07
C LYS A 141 -49.79 -21.25 18.62
N ASP A 142 -49.06 -20.56 17.76
CA ASP A 142 -49.40 -20.38 16.35
C ASP A 142 -48.10 -20.26 15.52
N PHE A 143 -48.22 -20.23 14.19
CA PHE A 143 -47.11 -19.95 13.31
C PHE A 143 -46.65 -18.49 13.44
N GLY A 144 -45.34 -18.31 13.57
CA GLY A 144 -44.69 -17.01 13.68
C GLY A 144 -43.61 -16.84 12.62
N TYR A 145 -43.27 -15.59 12.33
CA TYR A 145 -42.14 -15.24 11.47
C TYR A 145 -40.90 -15.03 12.35
N ASP A 146 -39.86 -15.84 12.16
CA ASP A 146 -38.62 -15.73 12.92
C ASP A 146 -37.85 -14.46 12.50
N VAL A 147 -38.02 -13.41 13.32
CA VAL A 147 -37.38 -12.11 13.16
C VAL A 147 -35.87 -12.18 13.44
N ASP A 148 -35.41 -13.07 14.33
CA ASP A 148 -34.00 -13.15 14.73
C ASP A 148 -33.16 -13.87 13.67
N TYR A 149 -33.71 -14.93 13.08
CA TYR A 149 -33.16 -15.53 11.86
C TYR A 149 -33.05 -14.49 10.74
N SER A 150 -34.11 -13.72 10.51
CA SER A 150 -34.15 -12.69 9.46
C SER A 150 -33.13 -11.57 9.69
N LYS A 151 -32.98 -11.08 10.93
CA LYS A 151 -31.99 -10.05 11.30
C LYS A 151 -30.56 -10.54 11.11
N SER A 152 -30.26 -11.78 11.52
CA SER A 152 -28.90 -12.33 11.41
C SER A 152 -28.47 -12.53 9.95
N VAL A 153 -29.39 -12.98 9.08
CA VAL A 153 -29.15 -13.12 7.64
C VAL A 153 -29.08 -11.74 6.98
N GLN A 154 -29.98 -10.80 7.32
CA GLN A 154 -29.94 -9.44 6.79
C GLN A 154 -28.64 -8.71 7.16
N SER A 155 -28.10 -8.93 8.36
CA SER A 155 -26.80 -8.39 8.78
C SER A 155 -25.66 -8.92 7.90
N LYS A 156 -25.62 -10.23 7.63
CA LYS A 156 -24.63 -10.85 6.73
C LYS A 156 -24.77 -10.33 5.29
N ILE A 157 -26.00 -10.12 4.81
CA ILE A 157 -26.26 -9.52 3.49
C ILE A 157 -25.73 -8.09 3.43
N ASN A 158 -26.00 -7.28 4.45
CA ASN A 158 -25.55 -5.89 4.52
C ASN A 158 -24.02 -5.79 4.66
N GLN A 159 -23.39 -6.73 5.38
CA GLN A 159 -21.94 -6.80 5.52
C GLN A 159 -21.27 -7.12 4.18
N LYS A 160 -21.77 -8.12 3.44
CA LYS A 160 -21.27 -8.43 2.09
C LYS A 160 -21.47 -7.27 1.10
N LYS A 161 -22.61 -6.56 1.16
CA LYS A 161 -22.83 -5.35 0.35
C LYS A 161 -21.80 -4.26 0.67
N LYS A 162 -21.50 -4.03 1.96
CA LYS A 162 -20.48 -3.05 2.37
C LYS A 162 -19.07 -3.46 1.92
N GLU A 163 -18.72 -4.73 2.01
CA GLU A 163 -17.43 -5.24 1.53
C GLU A 163 -17.29 -5.06 0.01
N GLU A 164 -18.33 -5.33 -0.78
CA GLU A 164 -18.33 -5.09 -2.23
C GLU A 164 -18.26 -3.60 -2.59
N ASP A 165 -18.95 -2.72 -1.85
CA ASP A 165 -18.87 -1.26 -2.06
C ASP A 165 -17.47 -0.70 -1.76
N ILE A 166 -16.76 -1.28 -0.80
CA ILE A 166 -15.38 -0.90 -0.47
C ILE A 166 -14.43 -1.36 -1.57
N VAL A 167 -14.53 -2.62 -2.00
CA VAL A 167 -13.68 -3.18 -3.08
C VAL A 167 -13.88 -2.42 -4.39
N ASN A 168 -15.12 -2.10 -4.76
CA ASN A 168 -15.41 -1.32 -5.98
C ASN A 168 -14.84 0.11 -5.90
N LYS A 169 -14.87 0.75 -4.74
CA LYS A 169 -14.25 2.09 -4.54
C LYS A 169 -12.72 2.02 -4.59
N GLU A 170 -12.12 0.98 -4.04
CA GLU A 170 -10.68 0.76 -4.06
C GLU A 170 -10.18 0.44 -5.48
N GLU A 171 -10.89 -0.39 -6.24
CA GLU A 171 -10.57 -0.68 -7.65
C GLU A 171 -10.72 0.57 -8.53
N GLN A 172 -11.76 1.38 -8.33
CA GLN A 172 -11.92 2.64 -9.06
C GLN A 172 -10.82 3.66 -8.72
N ALA A 173 -10.45 3.78 -7.45
CA ALA A 173 -9.35 4.65 -7.03
C ALA A 173 -7.99 4.16 -7.54
N ALA A 174 -7.76 2.85 -7.57
CA ALA A 174 -6.55 2.24 -8.12
C ALA A 174 -6.44 2.43 -9.64
N ALA A 175 -7.53 2.20 -10.38
CA ALA A 175 -7.57 2.43 -11.83
C ALA A 175 -7.38 3.90 -12.19
N GLU A 176 -7.97 4.83 -11.43
CA GLU A 176 -7.77 6.27 -11.64
C GLU A 176 -6.33 6.71 -11.30
N ALA A 177 -5.74 6.14 -10.24
CA ALA A 177 -4.34 6.39 -9.87
C ALA A 177 -3.36 5.83 -10.91
N GLU A 178 -3.65 4.64 -11.46
CA GLU A 178 -2.83 4.02 -12.49
C GLU A 178 -2.92 4.77 -13.83
N ALA A 179 -4.12 5.19 -14.25
CA ALA A 179 -4.31 6.04 -15.42
C ALA A 179 -3.58 7.39 -15.28
N LYS A 180 -3.61 8.01 -14.09
CA LYS A 180 -2.84 9.24 -13.81
C LYS A 180 -1.33 9.01 -13.87
N ARG A 181 -0.83 7.89 -13.32
CA ARG A 181 0.60 7.52 -13.38
C ARG A 181 1.06 7.27 -14.81
N GLN A 182 0.28 6.56 -15.62
CA GLN A 182 0.61 6.32 -17.02
C GLN A 182 0.61 7.62 -17.84
N ALA A 183 -0.40 8.48 -17.66
CA ALA A 183 -0.45 9.79 -18.33
C ALA A 183 0.72 10.71 -17.91
N GLU A 184 1.15 10.65 -16.65
CA GLU A 184 2.30 11.41 -16.18
C GLU A 184 3.63 10.86 -16.71
N LEU A 185 3.80 9.54 -16.73
CA LEU A 185 4.99 8.88 -17.30
C LEU A 185 5.14 9.20 -18.78
N GLU A 186 4.04 9.22 -19.53
CA GLU A 186 4.03 9.55 -20.95
C GLU A 186 4.35 11.03 -21.21
N ARG A 187 3.79 11.94 -20.39
CA ARG A 187 4.19 13.37 -20.41
C ARG A 187 5.67 13.56 -20.09
N GLN A 188 6.22 12.82 -19.13
CA GLN A 188 7.64 12.89 -18.79
C GLN A 188 8.54 12.35 -19.91
N ARG A 189 8.14 11.26 -20.57
CA ARG A 189 8.84 10.72 -21.76
C ARG A 189 8.84 11.73 -22.91
N GLN A 190 7.69 12.31 -23.24
CA GLN A 190 7.57 13.33 -24.28
C GLN A 190 8.40 14.58 -23.95
N ALA A 191 8.43 15.02 -22.69
CA ALA A 191 9.25 16.15 -22.25
C ALA A 191 10.76 15.83 -22.30
N ALA A 192 11.16 14.59 -21.98
CA ALA A 192 12.54 14.14 -22.07
C ALA A 192 13.01 14.04 -23.53
N GLU A 193 12.17 13.51 -24.42
CA GLU A 193 12.45 13.41 -25.85
C GLU A 193 12.54 14.79 -26.51
N ALA A 194 11.64 15.71 -26.19
CA ALA A 194 11.69 17.09 -26.66
C ALA A 194 12.97 17.82 -26.18
N LYS A 195 13.41 17.56 -24.94
CA LYS A 195 14.68 18.10 -24.42
C LYS A 195 15.89 17.49 -25.11
N ALA A 196 15.88 16.17 -25.35
CA ALA A 196 16.96 15.48 -26.06
C ALA A 196 17.10 16.00 -27.50
N LYS A 197 15.98 16.22 -28.20
CA LYS A 197 15.96 16.78 -29.55
C LYS A 197 16.53 18.21 -29.60
N LYS A 198 16.12 19.08 -28.66
CA LYS A 198 16.69 20.44 -28.54
C LYS A 198 18.19 20.44 -28.24
N MET A 199 18.65 19.58 -27.33
CA MET A 199 20.08 19.46 -27.02
C MET A 199 20.90 18.91 -28.20
N ALA A 200 20.34 17.99 -29.00
CA ALA A 200 20.99 17.48 -30.20
C ALA A 200 21.07 18.56 -31.29
N GLU A 201 19.99 19.33 -31.50
CA GLU A 201 19.93 20.44 -32.45
C GLU A 201 20.90 21.58 -32.07
N GLU A 202 20.97 21.93 -30.79
CA GLU A 202 21.90 22.95 -30.29
C GLU A 202 23.38 22.51 -30.39
N LYS A 203 23.68 21.23 -30.14
CA LYS A 203 25.02 20.67 -30.36
C LYS A 203 25.42 20.67 -31.84
N ALA A 204 24.50 20.30 -32.73
CA ALA A 204 24.75 20.36 -34.18
C ALA A 204 25.03 21.79 -34.65
N LEU A 205 24.27 22.77 -34.15
CA LEU A 205 24.48 24.19 -34.46
C LEU A 205 25.83 24.71 -33.91
N GLN A 206 26.23 24.30 -32.71
CA GLN A 206 27.55 24.66 -32.17
C GLN A 206 28.71 24.03 -32.96
N GLU A 207 28.57 22.78 -33.41
CA GLU A 207 29.61 22.13 -34.20
C GLU A 207 29.74 22.78 -35.59
N GLN A 208 28.62 23.17 -36.19
CA GLN A 208 28.61 23.93 -37.45
C GLN A 208 29.30 25.29 -37.30
N ARG A 209 29.00 26.05 -36.23
CA ARG A 209 29.67 27.32 -35.93
C ARG A 209 31.17 27.16 -35.71
N LYS A 210 31.61 26.09 -35.02
CA LYS A 210 33.03 25.79 -34.83
C LYS A 210 33.74 25.46 -36.15
N LYS A 211 33.07 24.76 -37.07
CA LYS A 211 33.61 24.48 -38.41
C LYS A 211 33.75 25.76 -39.25
N GLU A 212 32.73 26.61 -39.25
CA GLU A 212 32.77 27.91 -39.95
C GLU A 212 33.85 28.84 -39.40
N GLU A 213 34.03 28.88 -38.07
CA GLU A 213 35.05 29.71 -37.43
C GLU A 213 36.48 29.18 -37.71
N ALA A 214 36.68 27.86 -37.67
CA ALA A 214 37.95 27.23 -38.04
C ALA A 214 38.30 27.47 -39.52
N GLU A 215 37.32 27.47 -40.40
CA GLU A 215 37.52 27.78 -41.82
C GLU A 215 37.88 29.26 -42.05
N ARG A 216 37.19 30.19 -41.37
CA ARG A 216 37.57 31.61 -41.36
C ARG A 216 39.01 31.82 -40.86
N GLN A 217 39.41 31.15 -39.80
CA GLN A 217 40.78 31.23 -39.27
C GLN A 217 41.81 30.68 -40.25
N ARG A 218 41.51 29.56 -40.93
CA ARG A 218 42.37 29.02 -42.00
C ARG A 218 42.52 29.99 -43.17
N GLN A 219 41.42 30.60 -43.63
CA GLN A 219 41.47 31.59 -44.70
C GLN A 219 42.28 32.83 -44.30
N ALA A 220 42.11 33.33 -43.07
CA ALA A 220 42.90 34.45 -42.54
C ALA A 220 44.40 34.10 -42.43
N ALA A 221 44.74 32.89 -41.99
CA ALA A 221 46.12 32.41 -41.93
C ALA A 221 46.74 32.28 -43.33
N LEU A 222 45.98 31.80 -44.32
CA LEU A 222 46.43 31.73 -45.71
C LEU A 222 46.67 33.12 -46.31
N ALA A 223 45.79 34.08 -46.03
CA ALA A 223 45.96 35.47 -46.46
C ALA A 223 47.21 36.11 -45.82
N LYS A 224 47.44 35.84 -44.53
CA LYS A 224 48.62 36.32 -43.80
C LYS A 224 49.91 35.69 -44.34
N ALA A 225 49.91 34.39 -44.66
CA ALA A 225 51.04 33.71 -45.28
C ALA A 225 51.35 34.24 -46.69
N LYS A 226 50.33 34.53 -47.51
CA LYS A 226 50.51 35.17 -48.82
C LYS A 226 51.12 36.57 -48.71
N LYS A 227 50.68 37.37 -47.72
CA LYS A 227 51.24 38.70 -47.46
C LYS A 227 52.70 38.62 -47.01
N LEU A 228 53.02 37.71 -46.08
CA LEU A 228 54.39 37.47 -45.61
C LEU A 228 55.33 36.99 -46.73
N ALA A 229 54.83 36.14 -47.64
CA ALA A 229 55.59 35.70 -48.81
C ALA A 229 55.85 36.84 -49.82
N ALA A 230 54.87 37.74 -50.01
CA ALA A 230 55.05 38.94 -50.83
C ALA A 230 56.07 39.92 -50.22
N ASP A 231 56.01 40.14 -48.90
CA ASP A 231 56.96 40.98 -48.17
C ASP A 231 58.39 40.40 -48.21
N LYS A 232 58.52 39.07 -48.08
CA LYS A 232 59.82 38.40 -48.21
C LYS A 232 60.43 38.56 -49.61
N ARG A 233 59.64 38.41 -50.68
CA ARG A 233 60.10 38.65 -52.07
C ARG A 233 60.55 40.11 -52.27
N ARG A 234 59.85 41.07 -51.65
CA ARG A 234 60.22 42.49 -51.70
C ARG A 234 61.53 42.76 -50.97
N ASN A 235 61.75 42.10 -49.83
CA ASN A 235 62.95 42.27 -49.02
C ASN A 235 64.19 41.59 -49.65
N ASP A 236 64.03 40.42 -50.27
CA ASP A 236 65.10 39.73 -51.00
C ASP A 236 65.55 40.55 -52.22
N SER A 237 64.63 41.22 -52.92
CA SER A 237 64.94 42.16 -54.01
C SER A 237 65.71 43.40 -53.52
N LEU A 238 65.35 43.96 -52.35
CA LEU A 238 66.07 45.08 -51.74
C LEU A 238 67.48 44.67 -51.26
N GLN A 239 67.67 43.44 -50.77
CA GLN A 239 68.98 42.94 -50.37
C GLN A 239 69.93 42.68 -51.54
N GLN A 240 69.42 42.30 -52.72
CA GLN A 240 70.27 42.16 -53.92
C GLN A 240 70.82 43.51 -54.39
N VAL A 241 69.98 44.56 -54.43
CA VAL A 241 70.42 45.93 -54.76
C VAL A 241 71.44 46.45 -53.73
N ALA A 242 71.26 46.15 -52.44
CA ALA A 242 72.20 46.55 -51.40
C ALA A 242 73.55 45.79 -51.44
N ARG A 243 73.55 44.51 -51.83
CA ARG A 243 74.78 43.71 -52.02
C ARG A 243 75.58 44.19 -53.23
N GLU A 244 74.92 44.60 -54.30
CA GLU A 244 75.57 45.13 -55.50
C GLU A 244 76.24 46.49 -55.22
N LYS A 245 75.58 47.36 -54.44
CA LYS A 245 76.17 48.62 -53.96
C LYS A 245 77.39 48.41 -53.05
N ARG A 246 77.30 47.48 -52.09
CA ARG A 246 78.44 47.14 -51.20
C ARG A 246 79.62 46.49 -51.93
N ARG A 247 79.37 45.77 -53.02
CA ARG A 247 80.44 45.20 -53.86
C ARG A 247 81.21 46.31 -54.59
N LEU A 248 80.52 47.34 -55.07
CA LEU A 248 81.13 48.51 -55.71
C LEU A 248 81.94 49.36 -54.70
N ASP A 249 81.43 49.56 -53.47
CA ASP A 249 82.15 50.31 -52.42
C ASP A 249 83.42 49.57 -51.94
N SER A 250 83.39 48.24 -51.82
CA SER A 250 84.55 47.43 -51.39
C SER A 250 85.72 47.39 -52.39
N ILE A 251 85.46 47.69 -53.67
CA ILE A 251 86.49 47.81 -54.71
C ILE A 251 87.18 49.19 -54.66
N ALA A 252 86.47 50.23 -54.17
CA ALA A 252 87.03 51.57 -53.99
C ALA A 252 87.90 51.68 -52.70
N GLU A 253 87.51 50.99 -51.63
CA GLU A 253 88.18 51.06 -50.32
C GLU A 253 89.49 50.24 -50.25
N ALA A 254 89.58 49.15 -51.03
CA ALA A 254 90.79 48.31 -51.12
C ALA A 254 91.95 48.99 -51.89
N LYS A 255 91.67 49.95 -52.78
CA LYS A 255 92.71 50.75 -53.46
C LYS A 255 93.31 51.84 -52.58
N LYS A 256 92.58 52.35 -51.58
CA LYS A 256 93.04 53.43 -50.68
C LYS A 256 93.82 52.92 -49.47
N ALA A 257 93.49 51.71 -48.97
CA ALA A 257 94.15 51.10 -47.81
C ALA A 257 95.51 50.44 -48.11
N ALA A 258 95.85 50.25 -49.39
CA ALA A 258 97.16 49.75 -49.81
C ALA A 258 98.24 50.85 -49.88
N GLU A 259 97.83 52.12 -50.01
CA GLU A 259 98.72 53.28 -50.16
C GLU A 259 99.20 53.86 -48.80
N ASP A 260 98.39 53.74 -47.74
CA ASP A 260 98.72 54.26 -46.40
C ASP A 260 99.56 53.31 -45.52
N ARG A 261 99.65 52.02 -45.88
CA ARG A 261 100.52 51.04 -45.19
C ARG A 261 102.01 51.19 -45.54
N ALA A 262 102.35 52.02 -46.52
CA ALA A 262 103.73 52.32 -46.92
C ALA A 262 104.37 53.50 -46.14
N ARG A 263 103.60 54.31 -45.38
CA ARG A 263 104.13 55.54 -44.72
C ARG A 263 104.38 55.45 -43.22
N LYS A 264 104.00 54.36 -42.53
CA LYS A 264 104.15 54.23 -41.06
C LYS A 264 105.21 53.24 -40.60
N LEU A 265 106.11 52.84 -41.51
CA LEU A 265 107.37 52.14 -41.19
C LEU A 265 108.54 53.12 -40.90
N ALA A 266 108.28 54.43 -40.75
CA ALA A 266 109.32 55.47 -40.72
C ALA A 266 109.29 56.40 -39.48
N GLN A 267 108.73 55.95 -38.36
CA GLN A 267 108.81 56.67 -37.09
C GLN A 267 108.62 55.64 -35.97
N LEU A 268 109.53 54.67 -35.84
CA LEU A 268 110.69 54.78 -34.95
C LEU A 268 110.32 55.44 -33.62
N LYS A 269 110.81 54.78 -32.56
CA LYS A 269 111.17 55.41 -31.29
C LYS A 269 109.98 55.67 -30.38
N ARG A 270 110.06 55.43 -29.08
CA ARG A 270 111.16 54.99 -28.20
C ARG A 270 110.55 55.06 -26.79
N GLN A 271 111.29 54.48 -25.87
CA GLN A 271 111.33 54.84 -24.45
C GLN A 271 110.30 54.15 -23.57
N GLU A 272 110.76 53.17 -22.77
CA GLU A 272 111.68 53.26 -21.60
C GLU A 272 110.82 53.47 -20.34
N ASP A 273 110.73 52.46 -19.48
CA ASP A 273 111.73 52.02 -18.49
C ASP A 273 111.48 52.74 -17.15
N SER A 274 111.07 52.01 -16.11
CA SER A 274 111.99 51.60 -15.01
C SER A 274 111.86 52.56 -13.80
N ILE A 275 112.25 52.31 -12.55
CA ILE A 275 113.07 51.30 -11.86
C ILE A 275 112.86 51.55 -10.34
N LYS A 276 113.13 50.53 -9.52
CA LYS A 276 113.84 50.53 -8.20
C LYS A 276 113.25 49.43 -7.31
N ALA A 277 113.76 48.20 -7.35
CA ALA A 277 115.08 47.75 -6.87
C ALA A 277 115.27 48.07 -5.37
N ALA A 278 115.03 47.07 -4.51
CA ALA A 278 116.07 46.27 -3.83
C ALA A 278 116.48 46.96 -2.52
N LYS A 279 116.46 46.33 -1.34
CA LYS A 279 116.99 45.02 -0.96
C LYS A 279 116.39 44.67 0.41
N GLU A 280 116.07 43.40 0.63
CA GLU A 280 116.35 42.69 1.90
C GLU A 280 116.07 41.20 1.67
N ALA A 281 117.04 40.59 1.01
CA ALA A 281 117.26 39.16 1.01
C ALA A 281 118.15 38.85 2.23
N ASP A 282 117.61 38.13 3.21
CA ASP A 282 118.09 36.78 3.54
C ASP A 282 117.50 36.17 4.82
N GLU A 283 116.77 36.93 5.65
CA GLU A 283 116.12 36.35 6.86
C GLU A 283 114.72 35.75 6.59
N ILE A 284 114.12 36.08 5.43
CA ILE A 284 112.72 35.75 5.08
C ILE A 284 112.57 34.34 4.48
N ARG A 285 113.65 33.70 4.01
CA ARG A 285 113.58 32.43 3.27
C ARG A 285 113.25 31.22 4.16
N ARG A 286 113.64 31.23 5.44
CA ARG A 286 113.40 30.12 6.38
C ARG A 286 112.05 30.21 7.12
N GLN A 287 111.54 31.41 7.40
CA GLN A 287 110.21 31.57 8.01
C GLN A 287 109.07 31.40 6.99
N LYS A 288 109.24 31.84 5.74
CA LYS A 288 108.25 31.60 4.67
C LYS A 288 108.07 30.12 4.34
N GLU A 289 109.12 29.29 4.41
CA GLU A 289 109.01 27.87 4.06
C GLU A 289 108.23 27.04 5.11
N ILE A 290 108.31 27.41 6.40
CA ILE A 290 107.53 26.77 7.48
C ILE A 290 106.08 27.29 7.50
N GLU A 291 105.86 28.58 7.23
CA GLU A 291 104.50 29.15 7.16
C GLU A 291 103.76 28.73 5.88
N GLN A 292 104.47 28.56 4.75
CA GLN A 292 103.92 28.08 3.49
C GLN A 292 103.59 26.58 3.57
N LYS A 293 104.41 25.75 4.22
CA LYS A 293 104.04 24.35 4.51
C LYS A 293 102.87 24.22 5.49
N ARG A 294 102.75 25.10 6.51
CA ARG A 294 101.59 25.14 7.40
C ARG A 294 100.32 25.65 6.72
N LYS A 295 100.42 26.63 5.82
CA LYS A 295 99.29 27.12 5.01
C LYS A 295 98.85 26.09 3.98
N GLU A 296 99.78 25.43 3.28
CA GLU A 296 99.48 24.35 2.33
C GLU A 296 98.89 23.12 3.03
N GLU A 297 99.39 22.73 4.21
CA GLU A 297 98.81 21.63 4.99
C GLU A 297 97.43 21.99 5.56
N ALA A 298 97.24 23.22 6.05
CA ALA A 298 95.95 23.70 6.52
C ALA A 298 94.93 23.84 5.37
N GLU A 299 95.34 24.31 4.20
CA GLU A 299 94.51 24.42 3.01
C GLU A 299 94.16 23.04 2.45
N ARG A 300 95.12 22.09 2.44
CA ARG A 300 94.89 20.69 2.06
C ARG A 300 93.92 20.01 3.02
N LYS A 301 94.06 20.20 4.34
CA LYS A 301 93.10 19.71 5.36
C LYS A 301 91.72 20.37 5.22
N ARG A 302 91.66 21.65 4.87
CA ARG A 302 90.40 22.39 4.65
C ARG A 302 89.69 21.95 3.36
N LEU A 303 90.44 21.72 2.27
CA LEU A 303 89.95 21.15 1.01
C LEU A 303 89.49 19.70 1.20
N GLU A 304 90.22 18.89 1.97
CA GLU A 304 89.85 17.52 2.29
C GLU A 304 88.61 17.45 3.19
N ALA A 305 88.50 18.35 4.17
CA ALA A 305 87.30 18.52 5.00
C ALA A 305 86.09 19.00 4.19
N MET A 306 86.27 19.97 3.27
CA MET A 306 85.22 20.41 2.34
C MET A 306 84.81 19.30 1.37
N ALA A 307 85.76 18.51 0.86
CA ALA A 307 85.49 17.38 -0.02
C ALA A 307 84.73 16.26 0.70
N LYS A 308 85.10 15.95 1.96
CA LYS A 308 84.35 15.03 2.82
C LYS A 308 82.96 15.56 3.15
N ALA A 309 82.82 16.84 3.47
CA ALA A 309 81.52 17.47 3.73
C ALA A 309 80.62 17.46 2.48
N LYS A 310 81.18 17.70 1.30
CA LYS A 310 80.45 17.67 0.02
C LYS A 310 80.04 16.24 -0.36
N LYS A 311 80.90 15.24 -0.18
CA LYS A 311 80.56 13.82 -0.35
C LYS A 311 79.47 13.35 0.61
N MET A 312 79.55 13.71 1.90
CA MET A 312 78.51 13.37 2.87
C MET A 312 77.18 14.07 2.58
N ALA A 313 77.21 15.33 2.11
CA ALA A 313 76.00 16.04 1.69
C ALA A 313 75.37 15.42 0.42
N GLU A 314 76.18 14.95 -0.52
CA GLU A 314 75.74 14.29 -1.74
C GLU A 314 75.21 12.88 -1.48
N GLU A 315 75.85 12.13 -0.57
CA GLU A 315 75.41 10.81 -0.10
C GLU A 315 74.09 10.91 0.68
N LYS A 316 73.94 11.93 1.55
CA LYS A 316 72.67 12.20 2.24
C LYS A 316 71.55 12.57 1.27
N ARG A 317 71.83 13.39 0.24
CA ARG A 317 70.87 13.71 -0.83
C ARG A 317 70.49 12.49 -1.67
N ARG A 318 71.43 11.59 -1.97
CA ARG A 318 71.16 10.31 -2.64
C ARG A 318 70.29 9.40 -1.78
N ASN A 319 70.60 9.26 -0.49
CA ASN A 319 69.78 8.46 0.43
C ASN A 319 68.36 9.03 0.58
N ASP A 320 68.21 10.35 0.73
CA ASP A 320 66.89 11.00 0.80
C ASP A 320 66.09 10.83 -0.50
N SER A 321 66.76 10.86 -1.67
CA SER A 321 66.13 10.63 -2.96
C SER A 321 65.67 9.17 -3.14
N ILE A 322 66.47 8.19 -2.69
CA ILE A 322 66.11 6.77 -2.74
C ILE A 322 64.93 6.46 -1.81
N ILE A 323 64.92 7.02 -0.61
CA ILE A 323 63.82 6.86 0.35
C ILE A 323 62.52 7.47 -0.21
N ARG A 324 62.60 8.65 -0.84
CA ARG A 324 61.42 9.27 -1.51
C ARG A 324 60.92 8.45 -2.69
N ALA A 325 61.81 7.95 -3.54
CA ALA A 325 61.44 7.10 -4.68
C ALA A 325 60.82 5.77 -4.22
N GLN A 326 61.33 5.16 -3.15
CA GLN A 326 60.75 3.95 -2.55
C GLN A 326 59.39 4.22 -1.89
N ALA A 327 59.22 5.37 -1.21
CA ALA A 327 57.95 5.78 -0.65
C ALA A 327 56.89 6.07 -1.72
N GLU A 328 57.28 6.72 -2.82
CA GLU A 328 56.40 7.01 -3.96
C GLU A 328 55.97 5.74 -4.71
N LYS A 329 56.90 4.80 -4.92
CA LYS A 329 56.59 3.48 -5.49
C LYS A 329 55.59 2.71 -4.63
N ARG A 330 55.79 2.63 -3.31
CA ARG A 330 54.83 1.98 -2.38
C ARG A 330 53.46 2.64 -2.41
N ARG A 331 53.41 3.97 -2.60
CA ARG A 331 52.16 4.72 -2.71
C ARG A 331 51.41 4.39 -4.00
N LEU A 332 52.13 4.28 -5.13
CA LEU A 332 51.56 3.88 -6.42
C LEU A 332 51.08 2.42 -6.40
N ASP A 333 51.85 1.51 -5.80
CA ASP A 333 51.46 0.10 -5.63
C ASP A 333 50.19 -0.03 -4.78
N SER A 334 50.08 0.72 -3.67
CA SER A 334 48.87 0.77 -2.84
C SER A 334 47.65 1.35 -3.56
N ILE A 335 47.84 2.36 -4.42
CA ILE A 335 46.76 2.93 -5.24
C ILE A 335 46.31 1.92 -6.31
N ALA A 336 47.25 1.20 -6.93
CA ALA A 336 46.94 0.16 -7.91
C ALA A 336 46.18 -1.00 -7.27
N GLU A 337 46.59 -1.44 -6.08
CA GLU A 337 45.93 -2.49 -5.32
C GLU A 337 44.53 -2.08 -4.85
N ALA A 338 44.36 -0.82 -4.41
CA ALA A 338 43.05 -0.27 -4.06
C ALA A 338 42.10 -0.18 -5.27
N LYS A 339 42.62 0.18 -6.46
CA LYS A 339 41.82 0.18 -7.70
C LYS A 339 41.40 -1.23 -8.10
N LYS A 340 42.30 -2.20 -8.05
CA LYS A 340 42.00 -3.60 -8.34
C LYS A 340 40.95 -4.17 -7.38
N ALA A 341 41.08 -3.88 -6.08
CA ALA A 341 40.09 -4.27 -5.08
C ALA A 341 38.72 -3.59 -5.30
N ALA A 342 38.69 -2.35 -5.80
CA ALA A 342 37.44 -1.67 -6.14
C ALA A 342 36.78 -2.27 -7.40
N GLU A 343 37.55 -2.61 -8.42
CA GLU A 343 37.06 -3.29 -9.63
C GLU A 343 36.53 -4.69 -9.32
N ASP A 344 37.20 -5.46 -8.47
CA ASP A 344 36.74 -6.79 -8.05
C ASP A 344 35.44 -6.72 -7.24
N ARG A 345 35.30 -5.70 -6.36
CA ARG A 345 34.04 -5.43 -5.65
C ARG A 345 32.91 -5.03 -6.61
N ALA A 346 33.21 -4.20 -7.62
CA ALA A 346 32.24 -3.81 -8.63
C ALA A 346 31.77 -5.00 -9.48
N ARG A 347 32.70 -5.90 -9.87
CA ARG A 347 32.38 -7.14 -10.58
C ARG A 347 31.51 -8.08 -9.75
N LYS A 348 31.83 -8.27 -8.46
CA LYS A 348 31.05 -9.12 -7.55
C LYS A 348 29.65 -8.57 -7.31
N LEU A 349 29.51 -7.24 -7.18
CA LEU A 349 28.21 -6.58 -7.06
C LEU A 349 27.37 -6.71 -8.35
N ALA A 350 28.00 -6.56 -9.52
CA ALA A 350 27.33 -6.77 -10.81
C ALA A 350 26.87 -8.23 -11.00
N GLN A 351 27.65 -9.20 -10.52
CA GLN A 351 27.29 -10.62 -10.56
C GLN A 351 26.11 -10.95 -9.63
N LEU A 352 26.10 -10.41 -8.41
CA LEU A 352 24.96 -10.55 -7.48
C LEU A 352 23.68 -9.94 -8.05
N LYS A 353 23.78 -8.77 -8.67
CA LYS A 353 22.63 -8.11 -9.30
C LYS A 353 22.05 -8.94 -10.46
N ARG A 354 22.91 -9.54 -11.30
CA ARG A 354 22.48 -10.46 -12.37
C ARG A 354 21.80 -11.72 -11.83
N GLN A 355 22.27 -12.26 -10.71
CA GLN A 355 21.60 -13.39 -10.04
C GLN A 355 20.23 -12.98 -9.49
N GLU A 356 20.12 -11.80 -8.88
CA GLU A 356 18.85 -11.28 -8.38
C GLU A 356 17.83 -11.03 -9.51
N ASP A 357 18.29 -10.44 -10.62
CA ASP A 357 17.46 -10.20 -11.81
C ASP A 357 17.02 -11.53 -12.46
N SER A 358 17.89 -12.55 -12.49
CA SER A 358 17.56 -13.90 -12.96
C SER A 358 16.53 -14.60 -12.06
N ILE A 359 16.61 -14.42 -10.74
CA ILE A 359 15.63 -14.99 -9.80
C ILE A 359 14.28 -14.29 -9.93
N LYS A 360 14.26 -12.97 -10.15
CA LYS A 360 13.03 -12.22 -10.42
C LYS A 360 12.37 -12.66 -11.72
N ALA A 361 13.14 -12.77 -12.80
CA ALA A 361 12.64 -13.25 -14.09
C ALA A 361 12.08 -14.68 -14.01
N ALA A 362 12.73 -15.57 -13.25
CA ALA A 362 12.22 -16.94 -13.04
C ALA A 362 10.89 -16.96 -12.26
N LYS A 363 10.75 -16.12 -11.23
CA LYS A 363 9.49 -16.01 -10.46
C LYS A 363 8.35 -15.43 -11.28
N GLU A 364 8.61 -14.39 -12.08
CA GLU A 364 7.61 -13.81 -12.99
C GLU A 364 7.18 -14.81 -14.08
N ALA A 365 8.11 -15.61 -14.59
CA ALA A 365 7.80 -16.68 -15.55
C ALA A 365 6.92 -17.79 -14.93
N ASP A 366 7.20 -18.22 -13.71
CA ASP A 366 6.38 -19.23 -13.01
C ASP A 366 4.97 -18.70 -12.68
N GLU A 367 4.86 -17.43 -12.32
CA GLU A 367 3.58 -16.78 -12.05
C GLU A 367 2.73 -16.64 -13.31
N LEU A 368 3.34 -16.29 -14.44
CA LEU A 368 2.69 -16.24 -15.75
C LEU A 368 2.20 -17.63 -16.19
N ARG A 369 3.00 -18.69 -15.98
CA ARG A 369 2.59 -20.07 -16.29
C ARG A 369 1.38 -20.50 -15.45
N ARG A 370 1.35 -20.15 -14.16
CA ARG A 370 0.18 -20.43 -13.29
C ARG A 370 -1.07 -19.70 -13.74
N GLN A 371 -0.95 -18.43 -14.16
CA GLN A 371 -2.07 -17.67 -14.68
C GLN A 371 -2.62 -18.26 -15.99
N GLN A 372 -1.73 -18.66 -16.89
CA GLN A 372 -2.12 -19.32 -18.14
C GLN A 372 -2.82 -20.67 -17.89
N GLU A 373 -2.34 -21.47 -16.93
CA GLU A 373 -2.96 -22.75 -16.57
C GLU A 373 -4.36 -22.56 -15.95
N ILE A 374 -4.55 -21.54 -15.12
CA ILE A 374 -5.86 -21.18 -14.55
C ILE A 374 -6.82 -20.71 -15.64
N GLU A 375 -6.35 -19.89 -16.58
CA GLU A 375 -7.17 -19.42 -17.70
C GLU A 375 -7.56 -20.57 -18.64
N GLN A 376 -6.65 -21.51 -18.88
CA GLN A 376 -6.92 -22.69 -19.70
C GLN A 376 -7.96 -23.61 -19.05
N LYS A 377 -7.84 -23.87 -17.73
CA LYS A 377 -8.86 -24.63 -16.98
C LYS A 377 -10.22 -23.93 -16.98
N ARG A 378 -10.26 -22.59 -16.92
CA ARG A 378 -11.51 -21.81 -17.05
C ARG A 378 -12.14 -21.96 -18.43
N LYS A 379 -11.33 -21.96 -19.51
CA LYS A 379 -11.81 -22.16 -20.88
C LYS A 379 -12.36 -23.57 -21.07
N GLU A 380 -11.66 -24.60 -20.58
CA GLU A 380 -12.11 -25.99 -20.62
C GLU A 380 -13.41 -26.20 -19.81
N GLU A 381 -13.52 -25.59 -18.63
CA GLU A 381 -14.75 -25.67 -17.81
C GLU A 381 -15.93 -24.95 -18.48
N ALA A 382 -15.70 -23.79 -19.10
CA ALA A 382 -16.71 -23.07 -19.85
C ALA A 382 -17.18 -23.86 -21.09
N GLU A 383 -16.26 -24.50 -21.82
CA GLU A 383 -16.57 -25.35 -22.95
C GLU A 383 -17.36 -26.60 -22.53
N ARG A 384 -16.96 -27.24 -21.43
CA ARG A 384 -17.68 -28.39 -20.85
C ARG A 384 -19.11 -28.02 -20.44
N LYS A 385 -19.30 -26.87 -19.80
CA LYS A 385 -20.63 -26.34 -19.44
C LYS A 385 -21.47 -26.02 -20.69
N ARG A 386 -20.85 -25.50 -21.76
CA ARG A 386 -21.52 -25.22 -23.04
C ARG A 386 -21.98 -26.52 -23.71
N LEU A 387 -21.12 -27.54 -23.76
CA LEU A 387 -21.46 -28.87 -24.29
C LEU A 387 -22.59 -29.53 -23.49
N GLU A 388 -22.56 -29.43 -22.17
CA GLU A 388 -23.61 -29.98 -21.31
C GLU A 388 -24.96 -29.26 -21.50
N ALA A 389 -24.94 -27.92 -21.62
CA ALA A 389 -26.14 -27.14 -21.93
C ALA A 389 -26.72 -27.49 -23.31
N MET A 390 -25.85 -27.70 -24.31
CA MET A 390 -26.26 -28.09 -25.66
C MET A 390 -26.84 -29.51 -25.70
N ALA A 391 -26.28 -30.45 -24.92
CA ALA A 391 -26.82 -31.79 -24.75
C ALA A 391 -28.19 -31.78 -24.04
N LYS A 392 -28.37 -30.95 -23.01
CA LYS A 392 -29.66 -30.76 -22.33
C LYS A 392 -30.71 -30.14 -23.25
N ALA A 393 -30.33 -29.15 -24.06
CA ALA A 393 -31.21 -28.54 -25.06
C ALA A 393 -31.66 -29.57 -26.11
N LYS A 394 -30.75 -30.43 -26.57
CA LYS A 394 -31.06 -31.51 -27.53
C LYS A 394 -32.04 -32.53 -26.94
N LYS A 395 -31.83 -32.96 -25.69
CA LYS A 395 -32.76 -33.86 -24.99
C LYS A 395 -34.15 -33.24 -24.78
N MET A 396 -34.22 -31.97 -24.37
CA MET A 396 -35.50 -31.27 -24.21
C MET A 396 -36.23 -31.08 -25.54
N ALA A 397 -35.52 -30.83 -26.64
CA ALA A 397 -36.12 -30.74 -27.97
C ALA A 397 -36.66 -32.10 -28.45
N GLU A 398 -35.97 -33.19 -28.14
CA GLU A 398 -36.39 -34.55 -28.46
C GLU A 398 -37.60 -35.00 -27.62
N GLU A 399 -37.60 -34.68 -26.33
CA GLU A 399 -38.73 -34.93 -25.41
C GLU A 399 -39.97 -34.12 -25.81
N LYS A 400 -39.79 -32.86 -26.21
CA LYS A 400 -40.88 -32.04 -26.75
C LYS A 400 -41.46 -32.64 -28.03
N ARG A 401 -40.61 -33.08 -28.97
CA ARG A 401 -41.06 -33.77 -30.19
C ARG A 401 -41.82 -35.06 -29.86
N ARG A 402 -41.38 -35.81 -28.86
CA ARG A 402 -42.03 -37.05 -28.40
C ARG A 402 -43.39 -36.77 -27.78
N ASN A 403 -43.52 -35.74 -26.95
CA ASN A 403 -44.79 -35.30 -26.37
C ASN A 403 -45.75 -34.74 -27.42
N ASP A 404 -45.28 -33.93 -28.36
CA ASP A 404 -46.11 -33.42 -29.46
C ASP A 404 -46.63 -34.58 -30.33
N SER A 405 -45.82 -35.61 -30.55
CA SER A 405 -46.23 -36.83 -31.27
C SER A 405 -47.26 -37.66 -30.49
N LEU A 406 -47.08 -37.81 -29.18
CA LEU A 406 -48.02 -38.49 -28.29
C LEU A 406 -49.37 -37.76 -28.21
N GLN A 407 -49.34 -36.42 -28.15
CA GLN A 407 -50.54 -35.60 -28.08
C GLN A 407 -51.34 -35.66 -29.40
N ARG A 408 -50.65 -35.65 -30.55
CA ARG A 408 -51.31 -35.87 -31.86
C ARG A 408 -51.93 -37.25 -32.00
N ALA A 409 -51.27 -38.29 -31.46
CA ALA A 409 -51.84 -39.64 -31.44
C ALA A 409 -53.08 -39.72 -30.52
N PHE A 410 -53.04 -39.06 -29.36
CA PHE A 410 -54.15 -38.98 -28.42
C PHE A 410 -55.36 -38.20 -28.99
N GLU A 411 -55.12 -37.07 -29.66
CA GLU A 411 -56.17 -36.29 -30.34
C GLU A 411 -56.80 -37.06 -31.50
N LYS A 412 -56.00 -37.84 -32.24
CA LYS A 412 -56.51 -38.71 -33.31
C LYS A 412 -57.41 -39.81 -32.75
N GLN A 413 -57.05 -40.41 -31.62
CA GLN A 413 -57.85 -41.42 -30.93
C GLN A 413 -59.17 -40.82 -30.40
N LYS A 414 -59.10 -39.66 -29.74
CA LYS A 414 -60.27 -38.95 -29.22
C LYS A 414 -61.23 -38.51 -30.34
N ARG A 415 -60.69 -38.15 -31.51
CA ARG A 415 -61.51 -37.88 -32.71
C ARG A 415 -62.19 -39.14 -33.23
N LEU A 416 -61.51 -40.27 -33.28
CA LEU A 416 -62.10 -41.56 -33.68
C LEU A 416 -63.23 -41.99 -32.73
N ASP A 417 -63.03 -41.84 -31.42
CA ASP A 417 -64.05 -42.18 -30.41
C ASP A 417 -65.27 -41.24 -30.50
N SER A 418 -65.04 -39.93 -30.70
CA SER A 418 -66.13 -38.95 -30.92
C SER A 418 -66.90 -39.19 -32.23
N LEU A 419 -66.24 -39.68 -33.28
CA LEU A 419 -66.89 -40.03 -34.55
C LEU A 419 -67.78 -41.28 -34.40
N ALA A 420 -67.36 -42.23 -33.55
CA ALA A 420 -68.13 -43.43 -33.23
C ALA A 420 -69.37 -43.10 -32.39
N GLU A 421 -69.26 -42.19 -31.42
CA GLU A 421 -70.42 -41.69 -30.65
C GLU A 421 -71.43 -40.93 -31.51
N VAL A 422 -70.96 -40.08 -32.43
CA VAL A 422 -71.85 -39.34 -33.35
C VAL A 422 -72.56 -40.30 -34.32
N LYS A 423 -71.89 -41.35 -34.79
CA LYS A 423 -72.53 -42.40 -35.61
C LYS A 423 -73.61 -43.15 -34.85
N LYS A 424 -73.34 -43.55 -33.59
CA LYS A 424 -74.29 -44.26 -32.74
C LYS A 424 -75.52 -43.39 -32.41
N ALA A 425 -75.30 -42.10 -32.13
CA ALA A 425 -76.37 -41.12 -31.91
C ALA A 425 -77.21 -40.83 -33.17
N ALA A 426 -76.62 -40.93 -34.37
CA ALA A 426 -77.35 -40.80 -35.64
C ALA A 426 -78.21 -42.04 -35.95
N GLU A 427 -77.72 -43.24 -35.64
CA GLU A 427 -78.47 -44.49 -35.80
C GLU A 427 -79.66 -44.58 -34.82
N ASP A 428 -79.48 -44.14 -33.57
CA ASP A 428 -80.58 -44.08 -32.58
C ASP A 428 -81.63 -43.02 -32.95
N ARG A 429 -81.22 -41.90 -33.54
CA ARG A 429 -82.15 -40.89 -34.08
C ARG A 429 -82.90 -41.40 -35.31
N ALA A 430 -82.27 -42.16 -36.18
CA ALA A 430 -82.92 -42.78 -37.34
C ALA A 430 -83.96 -43.84 -36.93
N ARG A 431 -83.69 -44.63 -35.87
CA ARG A 431 -84.67 -45.59 -35.32
C ARG A 431 -85.89 -44.88 -34.72
N LYS A 432 -85.69 -43.82 -33.93
CA LYS A 432 -86.79 -43.01 -33.38
C LYS A 432 -87.64 -42.33 -34.46
N LEU A 433 -87.01 -41.88 -35.55
CA LEU A 433 -87.73 -41.25 -36.67
C LEU A 433 -88.57 -42.27 -37.47
N ALA A 434 -88.10 -43.51 -37.61
CA ALA A 434 -88.83 -44.59 -38.27
C ALA A 434 -90.04 -45.08 -37.44
N GLU A 435 -89.94 -45.05 -36.12
CA GLU A 435 -91.01 -45.43 -35.19
C GLU A 435 -92.13 -44.37 -35.14
N LEU A 436 -91.77 -43.08 -35.15
CA LEU A 436 -92.71 -41.96 -35.32
C LEU A 436 -93.44 -41.98 -36.68
N LYS A 437 -92.75 -42.40 -37.74
CA LYS A 437 -93.34 -42.52 -39.09
C LYS A 437 -94.38 -43.65 -39.17
N ARG A 438 -94.14 -44.78 -38.49
CA ARG A 438 -95.11 -45.89 -38.38
C ARG A 438 -96.38 -45.54 -37.60
N GLN A 439 -96.31 -44.61 -36.63
CA GLN A 439 -97.51 -44.16 -35.91
C GLN A 439 -98.35 -43.15 -36.72
N GLN A 440 -97.70 -42.32 -37.54
CA GLN A 440 -98.39 -41.31 -38.37
C GLN A 440 -99.01 -41.89 -39.65
N ASP A 441 -98.48 -43.01 -40.17
CA ASP A 441 -99.01 -43.68 -41.37
C ASP A 441 -100.33 -44.46 -41.10
N SER A 442 -100.78 -44.59 -39.84
CA SER A 442 -102.10 -45.18 -39.52
C SER A 442 -103.26 -44.17 -39.51
N ILE A 443 -103.00 -42.86 -39.64
CA ILE A 443 -104.01 -41.81 -39.51
C ILE A 443 -104.34 -41.09 -40.84
N ASN A 444 -103.47 -41.16 -41.86
CA ASN A 444 -103.61 -40.32 -43.06
C ASN A 444 -104.09 -41.04 -44.34
N ALA A 445 -104.52 -42.30 -44.26
CA ALA A 445 -105.02 -43.07 -45.42
C ALA A 445 -106.48 -42.74 -45.85
N ALA A 446 -107.05 -41.60 -45.43
CA ALA A 446 -108.47 -41.28 -45.68
C ALA A 446 -108.76 -39.87 -46.24
N LYS A 447 -107.77 -39.09 -46.71
CA LYS A 447 -108.01 -37.73 -47.24
C LYS A 447 -107.25 -37.42 -48.54
N GLU A 448 -107.30 -38.35 -49.48
CA GLU A 448 -106.72 -38.22 -50.81
C GLU A 448 -107.80 -38.35 -51.88
N ALA A 449 -108.81 -37.46 -51.84
CA ALA A 449 -109.86 -37.39 -52.87
C ALA A 449 -110.18 -35.96 -53.39
N ASP A 450 -109.64 -34.88 -52.80
CA ASP A 450 -110.05 -33.50 -53.17
C ASP A 450 -108.93 -32.60 -53.72
N ARG A 451 -107.76 -33.16 -54.08
CA ARG A 451 -106.63 -32.39 -54.64
C ARG A 451 -106.51 -32.44 -56.17
N VAL A 452 -107.59 -32.78 -56.87
CA VAL A 452 -107.65 -32.81 -58.34
C VAL A 452 -108.46 -31.62 -58.94
N ARG A 453 -108.99 -30.69 -58.13
CA ARG A 453 -109.86 -29.59 -58.64
C ARG A 453 -109.26 -28.18 -58.70
N GLN A 454 -108.00 -27.95 -58.33
CA GLN A 454 -107.41 -26.59 -58.30
C GLN A 454 -106.10 -26.47 -59.08
N GLN A 455 -106.07 -27.00 -60.32
CA GLN A 455 -104.92 -26.89 -61.24
C GLN A 455 -105.28 -26.32 -62.62
N LYS A 456 -106.32 -25.49 -62.76
CA LYS A 456 -106.73 -24.95 -64.07
C LYS A 456 -107.03 -23.45 -64.18
N GLU A 457 -106.61 -22.61 -63.24
CA GLU A 457 -107.01 -21.18 -63.27
C GLU A 457 -105.88 -20.16 -63.07
N VAL A 458 -104.61 -20.57 -63.20
CA VAL A 458 -103.44 -19.68 -63.03
C VAL A 458 -102.55 -19.60 -64.29
N GLU A 459 -102.85 -20.35 -65.35
CA GLU A 459 -102.00 -20.42 -66.55
C GLU A 459 -102.44 -19.47 -67.69
N GLU A 460 -103.67 -18.95 -67.68
CA GLU A 460 -104.17 -18.07 -68.75
C GLU A 460 -103.95 -16.57 -68.49
N LYS A 461 -103.80 -16.12 -67.23
CA LYS A 461 -103.55 -14.69 -66.92
C LYS A 461 -102.09 -14.26 -67.01
N ARG A 462 -101.17 -15.16 -67.37
CA ARG A 462 -99.74 -14.87 -67.58
C ARG A 462 -99.34 -14.61 -69.03
N LYS A 463 -100.24 -14.86 -70.00
CA LYS A 463 -99.94 -14.65 -71.43
C LYS A 463 -100.30 -13.24 -71.96
N GLU A 464 -101.23 -12.52 -71.33
CA GLU A 464 -101.64 -11.18 -71.78
C GLU A 464 -100.73 -10.03 -71.28
N GLU A 465 -100.02 -10.20 -70.15
CA GLU A 465 -99.11 -9.17 -69.62
C GLU A 465 -97.75 -9.12 -70.36
N ALA A 466 -97.38 -10.22 -71.02
CA ALA A 466 -96.15 -10.32 -71.80
C ALA A 466 -96.23 -9.61 -73.17
N GLU A 467 -97.44 -9.47 -73.72
CA GLU A 467 -97.66 -8.86 -75.03
C GLU A 467 -97.77 -7.32 -74.95
N ARG A 468 -98.29 -6.79 -73.84
CA ARG A 468 -98.30 -5.33 -73.56
C ARG A 468 -96.91 -4.71 -73.43
N LYS A 469 -95.94 -5.44 -72.86
CA LYS A 469 -94.55 -4.95 -72.69
C LYS A 469 -93.73 -5.03 -73.99
N ARG A 470 -94.18 -5.81 -74.98
CA ARG A 470 -93.50 -5.95 -76.29
C ARG A 470 -93.85 -4.82 -77.27
N LEU A 471 -95.05 -4.24 -77.16
CA LEU A 471 -95.51 -3.10 -77.97
C LEU A 471 -94.98 -1.74 -77.48
N GLU A 472 -94.68 -1.60 -76.19
CA GLU A 472 -94.11 -0.38 -75.60
C GLU A 472 -92.62 -0.18 -75.95
N ALA A 473 -91.90 -1.26 -76.25
CA ALA A 473 -90.50 -1.23 -76.70
C ALA A 473 -90.34 -0.76 -78.16
N ILE A 474 -91.35 -0.95 -79.01
CA ILE A 474 -91.34 -0.55 -80.43
C ILE A 474 -91.66 0.95 -80.59
N ALA A 475 -92.33 1.57 -79.61
CA ALA A 475 -92.64 3.01 -79.59
C ALA A 475 -91.45 3.90 -79.17
N LYS A 476 -90.48 3.36 -78.40
CA LYS A 476 -89.25 4.09 -78.00
C LYS A 476 -88.19 4.16 -79.10
N ALA A 477 -88.18 3.22 -80.05
CA ALA A 477 -87.24 3.19 -81.16
C ALA A 477 -87.58 4.19 -82.30
N LYS A 478 -88.83 4.67 -82.38
CA LYS A 478 -89.25 5.69 -83.37
C LYS A 478 -89.03 7.15 -82.91
N LYS A 479 -88.69 7.39 -81.64
CA LYS A 479 -88.40 8.75 -81.11
C LYS A 479 -86.96 9.22 -81.34
N LEU A 480 -86.04 8.33 -81.71
CA LEU A 480 -84.62 8.63 -81.94
C LEU A 480 -84.28 8.94 -83.42
N ALA A 481 -85.26 8.83 -84.33
CA ALA A 481 -85.06 9.07 -85.76
C ALA A 481 -85.70 10.39 -86.29
N ALA A 482 -86.43 11.12 -85.44
CA ALA A 482 -87.13 12.36 -85.81
C ALA A 482 -86.42 13.64 -85.31
N GLU A 483 -85.30 13.53 -84.58
CA GLU A 483 -84.51 14.67 -84.08
C GLU A 483 -83.38 15.08 -85.04
N LYS A 484 -83.15 14.30 -86.11
CA LYS A 484 -82.10 14.55 -87.12
C LYS A 484 -82.59 15.26 -88.39
N ARG A 485 -83.80 15.86 -88.37
CA ARG A 485 -84.38 16.63 -89.49
C ARG A 485 -85.01 17.96 -89.05
N ARG A 486 -84.51 18.55 -87.97
CA ARG A 486 -84.81 19.92 -87.51
C ARG A 486 -83.61 20.86 -87.69
N ASN A 487 -82.73 20.55 -88.64
CA ASN A 487 -81.42 21.18 -88.79
C ASN A 487 -81.26 22.08 -90.03
N ASP A 488 -82.31 22.51 -90.74
CA ASP A 488 -82.07 23.23 -92.01
C ASP A 488 -82.97 24.42 -92.39
N SER A 489 -83.85 24.94 -91.51
CA SER A 489 -84.67 26.10 -91.91
C SER A 489 -85.10 27.04 -90.78
N LEU A 490 -84.29 27.17 -89.73
CA LEU A 490 -84.44 28.20 -88.69
C LEU A 490 -83.11 28.93 -88.42
N GLN A 491 -82.20 28.90 -89.41
CA GLN A 491 -80.82 29.42 -89.32
C GLN A 491 -80.61 30.73 -90.10
N ARG A 492 -81.65 31.33 -90.68
CA ARG A 492 -81.49 32.55 -91.50
C ARG A 492 -82.15 33.82 -90.96
N GLU A 493 -83.03 33.74 -89.97
CA GLU A 493 -83.64 34.95 -89.36
C GLU A 493 -83.19 35.24 -87.92
N TYR A 494 -82.60 34.27 -87.20
CA TYR A 494 -82.00 34.49 -85.87
C TYR A 494 -80.61 35.15 -85.91
N GLN A 495 -79.97 35.21 -87.07
CA GLN A 495 -78.59 35.71 -87.26
C GLN A 495 -78.47 37.24 -87.43
N LYS A 496 -79.58 37.98 -87.54
CA LYS A 496 -79.53 39.44 -87.79
C LYS A 496 -79.61 40.30 -86.53
N GLN A 497 -80.09 39.75 -85.40
CA GLN A 497 -80.30 40.49 -84.15
C GLN A 497 -79.28 40.16 -83.04
N LYS A 498 -78.44 39.13 -83.22
CA LYS A 498 -77.36 38.71 -82.29
C LYS A 498 -75.97 39.28 -82.62
N ARG A 499 -75.90 40.32 -83.46
CA ARG A 499 -74.64 41.02 -83.80
C ARG A 499 -74.39 42.31 -83.01
N LEU A 500 -75.35 42.78 -82.21
CA LEU A 500 -75.19 44.01 -81.41
C LEU A 500 -74.74 43.77 -79.96
N ASP A 501 -74.93 42.58 -79.37
CA ASP A 501 -74.49 42.28 -78.00
C ASP A 501 -73.06 41.67 -77.90
N SER A 502 -72.48 41.23 -79.02
CA SER A 502 -71.19 40.53 -79.04
C SER A 502 -69.93 41.40 -78.86
N ILE A 503 -70.05 42.72 -78.76
CA ILE A 503 -68.91 43.64 -78.58
C ILE A 503 -68.68 44.01 -77.09
N ALA A 504 -69.68 43.87 -76.22
CA ALA A 504 -69.54 44.23 -74.80
C ALA A 504 -68.94 43.11 -73.93
N GLU A 505 -69.21 41.83 -74.23
CA GLU A 505 -68.70 40.69 -73.44
C GLU A 505 -67.22 40.36 -73.71
N VAL A 506 -66.69 40.68 -74.89
CA VAL A 506 -65.27 40.41 -75.23
C VAL A 506 -64.31 41.36 -74.51
N LYS A 507 -64.70 42.62 -74.23
CA LYS A 507 -63.88 43.58 -73.46
C LYS A 507 -63.82 43.23 -71.97
N LYS A 508 -64.93 42.83 -71.37
CA LYS A 508 -64.99 42.44 -69.94
C LYS A 508 -64.20 41.16 -69.65
N ALA A 509 -64.27 40.17 -70.56
CA ALA A 509 -63.50 38.92 -70.45
C ALA A 509 -61.97 39.11 -70.65
N ALA A 510 -61.54 40.14 -71.38
CA ALA A 510 -60.13 40.50 -71.55
C ALA A 510 -59.55 41.23 -70.33
N ASP A 511 -60.31 42.18 -69.76
CA ASP A 511 -59.91 42.93 -68.56
C ASP A 511 -59.85 42.04 -67.30
N ASP A 512 -60.76 41.07 -67.16
CA ASP A 512 -60.75 40.13 -66.04
C ASP A 512 -59.59 39.10 -66.15
N ARG A 513 -59.19 38.71 -67.36
CA ARG A 513 -57.98 37.88 -67.58
C ARG A 513 -56.69 38.66 -67.29
N ALA A 514 -56.61 39.94 -67.68
CA ALA A 514 -55.45 40.78 -67.39
C ALA A 514 -55.27 41.05 -65.89
N LYS A 515 -56.36 41.31 -65.15
CA LYS A 515 -56.32 41.48 -63.68
C LYS A 515 -55.91 40.19 -62.96
N LYS A 516 -56.41 39.03 -63.40
CA LYS A 516 -56.08 37.72 -62.80
C LYS A 516 -54.62 37.33 -63.04
N LEU A 517 -54.06 37.66 -64.21
CA LEU A 517 -52.64 37.44 -64.52
C LEU A 517 -51.71 38.36 -63.72
N ALA A 518 -52.07 39.64 -63.55
CA ALA A 518 -51.32 40.58 -62.72
C ALA A 518 -51.36 40.23 -61.22
N GLN A 519 -52.48 39.66 -60.74
CA GLN A 519 -52.63 39.21 -59.35
C GLN A 519 -51.84 37.92 -59.07
N LEU A 520 -51.70 37.03 -60.06
CA LEU A 520 -50.86 35.84 -59.97
C LEU A 520 -49.37 36.22 -59.96
N LYS A 521 -48.92 37.12 -60.84
CA LYS A 521 -47.52 37.62 -60.84
C LYS A 521 -47.13 38.29 -59.52
N ARG A 522 -47.99 39.15 -58.96
CA ARG A 522 -47.74 39.78 -57.63
C ARG A 522 -47.69 38.76 -56.48
N ARG A 523 -48.46 37.68 -56.56
CA ARG A 523 -48.38 36.58 -55.59
C ARG A 523 -47.08 35.79 -55.76
N GLU A 524 -46.65 35.54 -56.99
CA GLU A 524 -45.39 34.85 -57.28
C GLU A 524 -44.18 35.65 -56.79
N ASP A 525 -44.13 36.95 -57.09
CA ASP A 525 -43.09 37.87 -56.62
C ASP A 525 -43.09 38.02 -55.10
N SER A 526 -44.27 38.05 -54.46
CA SER A 526 -44.42 38.07 -52.99
C SER A 526 -43.99 36.76 -52.33
N ILE A 527 -44.25 35.62 -52.96
CA ILE A 527 -43.81 34.31 -52.48
C ILE A 527 -42.30 34.18 -52.61
N GLN A 528 -41.72 34.69 -53.70
CA GLN A 528 -40.28 34.67 -53.90
C GLN A 528 -39.56 35.61 -52.93
N ALA A 529 -40.06 36.85 -52.73
CA ALA A 529 -39.52 37.78 -51.74
C ALA A 529 -39.63 37.24 -50.30
N SER A 530 -40.69 36.49 -49.97
CA SER A 530 -40.83 35.81 -48.67
C SER A 530 -39.81 34.68 -48.50
N LYS A 531 -39.54 33.90 -49.54
CA LYS A 531 -38.55 32.82 -49.50
C LYS A 531 -37.13 33.36 -49.33
N ASP A 532 -36.79 34.41 -50.07
CA ASP A 532 -35.47 35.03 -49.99
C ASP A 532 -35.26 35.72 -48.63
N ALA A 533 -36.31 36.32 -48.04
CA ALA A 533 -36.27 36.90 -46.70
C ALA A 533 -36.15 35.83 -45.58
N ASP A 534 -36.85 34.70 -45.72
CA ASP A 534 -36.74 33.57 -44.80
C ASP A 534 -35.36 32.89 -44.89
N GLU A 535 -34.78 32.82 -46.09
CA GLU A 535 -33.44 32.29 -46.30
C GLU A 535 -32.36 33.20 -45.68
N LEU A 536 -32.50 34.52 -45.83
CA LEU A 536 -31.61 35.48 -45.18
C LEU A 536 -31.72 35.44 -43.64
N ARG A 537 -32.94 35.31 -43.09
CA ARG A 537 -33.14 35.12 -41.64
C ARG A 537 -32.49 33.83 -41.14
N ARG A 538 -32.65 32.72 -41.86
CA ARG A 538 -31.98 31.46 -41.51
C ARG A 538 -30.46 31.58 -41.55
N GLN A 539 -29.90 32.29 -42.55
CA GLN A 539 -28.47 32.54 -42.62
C GLN A 539 -27.96 33.40 -41.45
N GLN A 540 -28.70 34.45 -41.08
CA GLN A 540 -28.38 35.30 -39.92
C GLN A 540 -28.51 34.55 -38.59
N GLU A 541 -29.52 33.70 -38.43
CA GLU A 541 -29.68 32.83 -37.25
C GLU A 541 -28.54 31.82 -37.14
N VAL A 542 -28.14 31.17 -38.24
CA VAL A 542 -27.00 30.26 -38.27
C VAL A 542 -25.69 31.00 -37.95
N GLU A 543 -25.50 32.22 -38.45
CA GLU A 543 -24.32 33.03 -38.15
C GLU A 543 -24.29 33.48 -36.68
N GLN A 544 -25.44 33.88 -36.11
CA GLN A 544 -25.55 34.20 -34.68
C GLN A 544 -25.31 32.97 -33.81
N GLN A 545 -25.81 31.80 -34.21
CA GLN A 545 -25.57 30.54 -33.52
C GLN A 545 -24.07 30.19 -33.55
N ARG A 546 -23.42 30.35 -34.70
CA ARG A 546 -21.97 30.16 -34.85
C ARG A 546 -21.16 31.14 -33.99
N LYS A 547 -21.58 32.40 -33.88
CA LYS A 547 -20.93 33.39 -33.00
C LYS A 547 -21.08 33.03 -31.52
N LYS A 548 -22.28 32.61 -31.08
CA LYS A 548 -22.52 32.13 -29.71
C LYS A 548 -21.71 30.87 -29.39
N GLU A 549 -21.67 29.90 -30.32
CA GLU A 549 -20.84 28.70 -30.16
C GLU A 549 -19.35 29.01 -30.12
N ALA A 550 -18.87 29.94 -30.94
CA ALA A 550 -17.47 30.39 -30.92
C ALA A 550 -17.12 31.10 -29.61
N GLU A 551 -18.01 31.93 -29.08
CA GLU A 551 -17.84 32.61 -27.80
C GLU A 551 -17.88 31.63 -26.62
N GLN A 552 -18.77 30.63 -26.66
CA GLN A 552 -18.81 29.55 -25.67
C GLN A 552 -17.54 28.71 -25.69
N LYS A 553 -17.04 28.33 -26.89
CA LYS A 553 -15.75 27.63 -27.04
C LYS A 553 -14.58 28.46 -26.54
N ARG A 554 -14.59 29.79 -26.73
CA ARG A 554 -13.58 30.70 -26.21
C ARG A 554 -13.62 30.78 -24.68
N MET A 555 -14.82 30.84 -24.09
CA MET A 555 -15.00 30.84 -22.63
C MET A 555 -14.58 29.51 -22.00
N GLU A 556 -14.90 28.37 -22.64
CA GLU A 556 -14.39 27.06 -22.22
C GLU A 556 -12.88 26.96 -22.32
N ALA A 557 -12.27 27.50 -23.39
CA ALA A 557 -10.82 27.53 -23.54
C ALA A 557 -10.15 28.37 -22.44
N ILE A 558 -10.72 29.53 -22.11
CA ILE A 558 -10.27 30.39 -21.00
C ILE A 558 -10.43 29.67 -19.66
N ALA A 559 -11.56 28.99 -19.43
CA ALA A 559 -11.78 28.22 -18.21
C ALA A 559 -10.80 27.04 -18.07
N LYS A 560 -10.54 26.31 -19.16
CA LYS A 560 -9.52 25.26 -19.22
C LYS A 560 -8.13 25.81 -18.95
N ALA A 561 -7.76 26.95 -19.55
CA ALA A 561 -6.48 27.61 -19.32
C ALA A 561 -6.31 28.06 -17.85
N LYS A 562 -7.36 28.62 -17.23
CA LYS A 562 -7.36 28.97 -15.80
C LYS A 562 -7.22 27.75 -14.90
N LYS A 563 -7.88 26.63 -15.23
CA LYS A 563 -7.77 25.37 -14.49
C LYS A 563 -6.36 24.79 -14.57
N ILE A 564 -5.75 24.79 -15.75
CA ILE A 564 -4.36 24.37 -15.96
C ILE A 564 -3.39 25.27 -15.18
N ALA A 565 -3.60 26.59 -15.18
CA ALA A 565 -2.78 27.51 -14.42
C ALA A 565 -2.91 27.32 -12.90
N ALA A 566 -4.10 27.03 -12.41
CA ALA A 566 -4.35 26.70 -11.00
C ALA A 566 -3.71 25.36 -10.60
N GLU A 567 -3.81 24.35 -11.45
CA GLU A 567 -3.20 23.03 -11.25
C GLU A 567 -1.67 23.11 -11.25
N LYS A 568 -1.09 23.90 -12.16
CA LYS A 568 0.35 24.20 -12.16
C LYS A 568 0.81 24.86 -10.87
N ARG A 569 0.08 25.87 -10.37
CA ARG A 569 0.39 26.51 -9.08
C ARG A 569 0.29 25.54 -7.91
N ARG A 570 -0.68 24.61 -7.94
CA ARG A 570 -0.84 23.58 -6.92
C ARG A 570 0.32 22.58 -6.93
N ASN A 571 0.74 22.12 -8.11
CA ASN A 571 1.90 21.25 -8.26
C ASN A 571 3.21 21.93 -7.85
N ASP A 572 3.41 23.20 -8.23
CA ASP A 572 4.57 23.98 -7.80
C ASP A 572 4.61 24.15 -6.27
N SER A 573 3.45 24.31 -5.63
CA SER A 573 3.33 24.36 -4.16
C SER A 573 3.66 23.02 -3.50
N LEU A 574 3.08 21.93 -4.00
CA LEU A 574 3.35 20.57 -3.51
C LEU A 574 4.83 20.20 -3.66
N GLN A 575 5.46 20.59 -4.77
CA GLN A 575 6.87 20.34 -5.01
C GLN A 575 7.76 21.15 -4.07
N ARG A 576 7.37 22.38 -3.70
CA ARG A 576 8.06 23.17 -2.67
C ARG A 576 7.94 22.54 -1.28
N GLU A 577 6.76 22.03 -0.91
CA GLU A 577 6.57 21.32 0.36
C GLU A 577 7.36 20.01 0.42
N TYR A 578 7.35 19.23 -0.65
CA TYR A 578 8.15 18.01 -0.76
C TYR A 578 9.66 18.30 -0.60
N GLN A 579 10.16 19.35 -1.23
CA GLN A 579 11.56 19.77 -1.07
C GLN A 579 11.86 20.29 0.34
N LYS A 580 10.91 20.98 1.00
CA LYS A 580 11.06 21.37 2.41
C LYS A 580 11.13 20.15 3.32
N GLN A 581 10.25 19.16 3.12
CA GLN A 581 10.26 17.94 3.91
C GLN A 581 11.56 17.16 3.74
N LYS A 582 12.03 16.99 2.51
CA LYS A 582 13.33 16.35 2.24
C LYS A 582 14.50 17.07 2.92
N ARG A 583 14.46 18.40 3.00
CA ARG A 583 15.47 19.18 3.75
C ARG A 583 15.38 18.94 5.25
N ILE A 584 14.17 18.88 5.80
CA ILE A 584 13.95 18.55 7.22
C ILE A 584 14.48 17.16 7.54
N ASP A 585 14.16 16.16 6.72
CA ASP A 585 14.63 14.78 6.91
C ASP A 585 16.15 14.70 6.80
N SER A 586 16.76 15.38 5.82
CA SER A 586 18.22 15.44 5.69
C SER A 586 18.89 16.15 6.87
N LEU A 587 18.28 17.18 7.44
CA LEU A 587 18.78 17.87 8.63
C LEU A 587 18.65 17.00 9.88
N ALA A 588 17.58 16.20 9.98
CA ALA A 588 17.40 15.24 11.06
C ALA A 588 18.44 14.11 11.00
N GLU A 589 18.74 13.59 9.80
CA GLU A 589 19.83 12.62 9.60
C GLU A 589 21.20 13.18 9.95
N ILE A 590 21.50 14.41 9.54
CA ILE A 590 22.76 15.10 9.89
C ILE A 590 22.86 15.27 11.42
N LYS A 591 21.76 15.67 12.08
CA LYS A 591 21.72 15.83 13.54
C LYS A 591 21.94 14.50 14.26
N LYS A 592 21.26 13.43 13.82
CA LYS A 592 21.45 12.08 14.36
C LYS A 592 22.89 11.58 14.17
N ALA A 593 23.47 11.80 13.00
CA ALA A 593 24.87 11.45 12.73
C ALA A 593 25.86 12.27 13.59
N ALA A 594 25.54 13.52 13.92
CA ALA A 594 26.33 14.35 14.83
C ALA A 594 26.22 13.85 16.28
N ASP A 595 25.02 13.50 16.74
CA ASP A 595 24.78 12.95 18.08
C ASP A 595 25.47 11.59 18.26
N ASP A 596 25.41 10.72 17.25
CA ASP A 596 26.10 9.42 17.26
C ASP A 596 27.63 9.58 17.27
N ARG A 597 28.16 10.58 16.54
CA ARG A 597 29.60 10.93 16.62
C ARG A 597 29.98 11.46 18.00
N ALA A 598 29.14 12.29 18.62
CA ALA A 598 29.39 12.83 19.95
C ALA A 598 29.40 11.71 21.01
N LYS A 599 28.46 10.75 20.94
CA LYS A 599 28.44 9.56 21.81
C LYS A 599 29.70 8.72 21.64
N LYS A 600 30.11 8.45 20.39
CA LYS A 600 31.32 7.66 20.11
C LYS A 600 32.59 8.35 20.60
N LEU A 601 32.66 9.68 20.51
CA LEU A 601 33.77 10.47 21.06
C LEU A 601 33.80 10.44 22.59
N ALA A 602 32.65 10.51 23.25
CA ALA A 602 32.54 10.39 24.70
C ALA A 602 32.95 9.00 25.19
N GLU A 603 32.57 7.95 24.47
CA GLU A 603 32.97 6.57 24.76
C GLU A 603 34.48 6.37 24.59
N LEU A 604 35.08 6.92 23.53
CA LEU A 604 36.52 6.90 23.32
C LEU A 604 37.27 7.62 24.45
N LYS A 605 36.79 8.78 24.90
CA LYS A 605 37.37 9.50 26.04
C LYS A 605 37.30 8.68 27.33
N ARG A 606 36.14 8.10 27.65
CA ARG A 606 35.99 7.21 28.82
C ARG A 606 36.94 6.02 28.77
N ARG A 607 37.14 5.45 27.58
CA ARG A 607 38.07 4.34 27.38
C ARG A 607 39.52 4.79 27.59
N GLU A 608 39.89 5.96 27.08
CA GLU A 608 41.21 6.55 27.31
C GLU A 608 41.47 6.85 28.79
N ASP A 609 40.48 7.40 29.49
CA ASP A 609 40.56 7.68 30.93
C ASP A 609 40.66 6.38 31.75
N SER A 610 39.92 5.33 31.35
CA SER A 610 40.04 4.01 31.98
C SER A 610 41.42 3.39 31.79
N ILE A 611 42.02 3.54 30.61
CA ILE A 611 43.38 3.05 30.33
C ILE A 611 44.42 3.84 31.15
N LYS A 612 44.25 5.16 31.29
CA LYS A 612 45.10 5.99 32.15
C LYS A 612 44.97 5.57 33.61
N ALA A 613 43.76 5.33 34.10
CA ALA A 613 43.52 4.87 35.46
C ALA A 613 44.16 3.50 35.73
N VAL A 614 44.06 2.55 34.79
CA VAL A 614 44.73 1.23 34.90
C VAL A 614 46.25 1.39 34.97
N LYS A 615 46.85 2.25 34.13
CA LYS A 615 48.30 2.52 34.18
C LYS A 615 48.74 3.17 35.49
N ILE A 616 47.93 4.06 36.05
CA ILE A 616 48.20 4.69 37.35
C ILE A 616 48.14 3.62 38.45
N ALA A 617 47.10 2.78 38.45
CA ALA A 617 46.94 1.70 39.43
C ALA A 617 48.06 0.65 39.34
N GLU A 618 48.52 0.30 38.13
CA GLU A 618 49.68 -0.58 37.94
C GLU A 618 50.96 0.02 38.51
N LYS A 619 51.17 1.32 38.28
CA LYS A 619 52.34 2.03 38.81
C LYS A 619 52.31 2.12 40.33
N GLU A 620 51.15 2.46 40.91
CA GLU A 620 50.96 2.46 42.37
C GLU A 620 51.19 1.08 42.98
N LYS A 621 50.74 0.01 42.32
CA LYS A 621 50.97 -1.37 42.77
C LYS A 621 52.45 -1.74 42.74
N GLN A 622 53.18 -1.35 41.69
CA GLN A 622 54.63 -1.52 41.61
C GLN A 622 55.36 -0.71 42.68
N ASP A 623 54.98 0.54 42.90
CA ASP A 623 55.58 1.40 43.93
C ASP A 623 55.33 0.83 45.35
N LYS A 624 54.15 0.26 45.59
CA LYS A 624 53.81 -0.44 46.84
C LYS A 624 54.65 -1.70 47.04
N GLU A 625 54.82 -2.52 46.00
CA GLU A 625 55.63 -3.73 46.06
C GLU A 625 57.12 -3.41 46.30
N ILE A 626 57.63 -2.32 45.70
CA ILE A 626 58.98 -1.81 45.96
C ILE A 626 59.11 -1.31 47.40
N ALA A 627 58.11 -0.58 47.91
CA ALA A 627 58.09 -0.09 49.28
C ALA A 627 58.05 -1.23 50.31
N GLU A 628 57.23 -2.26 50.06
CA GLU A 628 57.15 -3.47 50.90
C GLU A 628 58.47 -4.25 50.90
N LYS A 629 59.12 -4.43 49.74
CA LYS A 629 60.44 -5.07 49.67
C LYS A 629 61.49 -4.29 50.46
N ARG A 630 61.50 -2.95 50.35
CA ARG A 630 62.39 -2.08 51.13
C ARG A 630 62.09 -2.13 52.63
N ALA A 631 60.82 -2.16 53.02
CA ALA A 631 60.41 -2.29 54.42
C ALA A 631 60.80 -3.65 55.01
N ALA A 632 60.60 -4.74 54.26
CA ALA A 632 61.00 -6.09 54.67
C ALA A 632 62.54 -6.23 54.76
N GLU A 633 63.28 -5.59 53.86
CA GLU A 633 64.75 -5.55 53.94
C GLU A 633 65.22 -4.72 55.14
N ALA A 634 64.58 -3.57 55.40
CA ALA A 634 64.85 -2.75 56.58
C ALA A 634 64.49 -3.47 57.88
N GLU A 635 63.40 -4.24 57.90
CA GLU A 635 63.01 -5.08 59.03
C GLU A 635 63.99 -6.23 59.24
N ARG A 636 64.47 -6.89 58.17
CA ARG A 636 65.55 -7.89 58.26
C ARG A 636 66.85 -7.30 58.81
N LYS A 637 67.22 -6.10 58.36
CA LYS A 637 68.38 -5.36 58.91
C LYS A 637 68.16 -4.98 60.38
N ARG A 638 66.97 -4.53 60.75
CA ARG A 638 66.59 -4.24 62.15
C ARG A 638 66.59 -5.50 63.02
N LYS A 639 66.08 -6.63 62.54
CA LYS A 639 66.10 -7.92 63.26
C LYS A 639 67.53 -8.43 63.44
N LYS A 640 68.38 -8.34 62.41
CA LYS A 640 69.82 -8.64 62.55
C LYS A 640 70.50 -7.72 63.56
N ALA A 641 70.25 -6.41 63.48
CA ALA A 641 70.80 -5.45 64.44
C ALA A 641 70.25 -5.65 65.86
N GLN A 642 68.98 -6.01 66.03
CA GLN A 642 68.38 -6.37 67.31
C GLN A 642 68.93 -7.70 67.84
N GLU A 643 69.21 -8.67 66.98
CA GLU A 643 69.82 -9.94 67.38
C GLU A 643 71.28 -9.76 67.77
N GLU A 644 72.04 -8.93 67.06
CA GLU A 644 73.40 -8.51 67.43
C GLU A 644 73.39 -7.70 68.73
N ALA A 645 72.47 -6.73 68.88
CA ALA A 645 72.28 -5.97 70.12
C ALA A 645 71.78 -6.85 71.27
N ARG A 646 70.97 -7.87 71.00
CA ARG A 646 70.52 -8.87 71.98
C ARG A 646 71.66 -9.80 72.38
N LYS A 647 72.53 -10.22 71.45
CA LYS A 647 73.74 -11.00 71.78
C LYS A 647 74.73 -10.17 72.60
N LEU A 648 74.87 -8.89 72.27
CA LEU A 648 75.66 -7.92 73.05
C LEU A 648 75.02 -7.67 74.43
N ALA A 649 73.70 -7.54 74.51
CA ALA A 649 72.94 -7.39 75.75
C ALA A 649 72.85 -8.68 76.56
N GLU A 650 72.87 -9.88 75.96
CA GLU A 650 72.96 -11.18 76.64
C GLU A 650 74.37 -11.40 77.19
N GLN A 651 75.42 -10.97 76.48
CA GLN A 651 76.78 -10.89 77.03
C GLN A 651 76.87 -9.90 78.19
N GLN A 652 76.21 -8.74 78.09
CA GLN A 652 76.16 -7.74 79.18
C GLN A 652 75.22 -8.16 80.33
N ALA A 653 74.15 -8.92 80.06
CA ALA A 653 73.19 -9.40 81.05
C ALA A 653 73.64 -10.68 81.76
N GLN A 654 74.49 -11.51 81.16
CA GLN A 654 75.19 -12.58 81.88
C GLN A 654 76.19 -12.03 82.91
N ASN A 655 76.74 -10.83 82.66
CA ASN A 655 77.59 -10.12 83.62
C ASN A 655 76.82 -9.27 84.65
N ASN A 656 75.51 -9.05 84.49
CA ASN A 656 74.70 -8.18 85.38
C ASN A 656 73.40 -8.80 85.94
N LYS A 657 73.10 -10.09 85.73
CA LYS A 657 71.94 -10.81 86.34
C LYS A 657 72.27 -11.51 87.67
N LYS A 658 73.03 -10.84 88.52
CA LYS A 658 72.89 -10.95 89.98
C LYS A 658 72.55 -9.56 90.49
N ASN A 659 71.28 -9.15 90.33
CA ASN A 659 70.57 -8.16 91.14
C ASN A 659 69.30 -7.66 90.44
N VAL A 660 68.21 -7.57 91.21
CA VAL A 660 67.03 -6.67 91.03
C VAL A 660 66.02 -7.24 90.00
N ILE A 661 64.78 -7.66 90.30
CA ILE A 661 63.78 -7.17 91.27
C ILE A 661 62.91 -8.33 91.80
N GLN A 662 62.85 -8.47 93.11
CA GLN A 662 61.73 -9.04 93.87
C GLN A 662 61.06 -7.83 94.50
N GLU A 663 59.86 -7.47 94.06
CA GLU A 663 59.06 -6.40 94.67
C GLU A 663 57.97 -7.06 95.53
N ASP A 664 57.97 -6.77 96.83
CA ASP A 664 56.95 -7.21 97.80
C ASP A 664 55.57 -6.64 97.40
N LEU A 665 54.76 -7.44 96.72
CA LEU A 665 53.35 -7.17 96.49
C LEU A 665 52.56 -7.52 97.76
N PRO A 666 51.56 -6.71 98.14
CA PRO A 666 50.74 -7.01 99.32
C PRO A 666 49.93 -8.31 99.13
N ASP A 667 49.95 -9.19 100.12
CA ASP A 667 49.17 -10.44 100.13
C ASP A 667 47.85 -10.30 100.91
N GLY A 668 46.82 -11.03 100.49
CA GLY A 668 45.50 -11.00 101.10
C GLY A 668 44.40 -11.62 100.24
N SER A 669 43.18 -11.64 100.77
CA SER A 669 42.01 -12.04 99.99
C SER A 669 41.68 -11.00 98.92
N VAL A 670 41.01 -11.43 97.84
CA VAL A 670 40.55 -10.55 96.74
C VAL A 670 39.83 -9.31 97.28
N LYS A 671 38.96 -9.47 98.28
CA LYS A 671 38.24 -8.34 98.91
C LYS A 671 39.18 -7.39 99.63
N LYS A 672 40.13 -7.90 100.43
CA LYS A 672 41.08 -7.08 101.20
C LYS A 672 41.99 -6.27 100.26
N LEU A 673 42.48 -6.88 99.19
CA LEU A 673 43.33 -6.22 98.19
C LEU A 673 42.56 -5.14 97.42
N ARG A 674 41.29 -5.41 97.10
CA ARG A 674 40.40 -4.41 96.51
C ARG A 674 40.17 -3.22 97.43
N ASP A 675 39.81 -3.48 98.69
CA ASP A 675 39.52 -2.43 99.67
C ASP A 675 40.76 -1.54 99.88
N MET A 676 41.97 -2.14 99.92
CA MET A 676 43.25 -1.44 99.99
C MET A 676 43.53 -0.58 98.74
N ALA A 677 43.22 -1.09 97.55
CA ALA A 677 43.37 -0.35 96.30
C ALA A 677 42.40 0.85 96.19
N THR A 678 41.20 0.74 96.77
CA THR A 678 40.17 1.79 96.74
C THR A 678 40.17 2.71 97.97
N ALA A 679 41.01 2.47 98.97
CA ALA A 679 41.02 3.25 100.21
C ALA A 679 41.43 4.71 100.00
N ASP A 680 40.70 5.64 100.59
CA ASP A 680 41.06 7.06 100.62
C ASP A 680 42.23 7.30 101.60
N GLY A 681 43.23 8.10 101.19
CA GLY A 681 44.42 8.40 102.01
C GLY A 681 45.65 7.51 101.78
N VAL A 682 45.57 6.49 100.92
CA VAL A 682 46.71 5.63 100.53
C VAL A 682 47.49 6.26 99.36
N SER A 683 48.82 6.14 99.35
CA SER A 683 49.64 6.72 98.28
C SER A 683 49.37 6.08 96.93
N ARG A 684 49.61 6.82 95.84
CA ARG A 684 49.39 6.32 94.47
C ARG A 684 50.18 5.04 94.19
N SER A 685 51.41 4.94 94.69
CA SER A 685 52.26 3.76 94.52
C SER A 685 51.73 2.53 95.26
N GLU A 686 51.22 2.70 96.47
CA GLU A 686 50.61 1.61 97.24
C GLU A 686 49.29 1.13 96.63
N LYS A 687 48.47 2.06 96.10
CA LYS A 687 47.28 1.70 95.34
C LYS A 687 47.62 0.87 94.10
N GLU A 688 48.66 1.28 93.37
CA GLU A 688 49.10 0.56 92.17
C GLU A 688 49.58 -0.86 92.50
N LYS A 689 50.37 -1.03 93.58
CA LYS A 689 50.78 -2.35 94.08
C LYS A 689 49.57 -3.19 94.51
N ALA A 690 48.58 -2.60 95.18
CA ALA A 690 47.36 -3.29 95.59
C ALA A 690 46.50 -3.71 94.38
N ILE A 691 46.41 -2.89 93.33
CA ILE A 691 45.71 -3.23 92.08
C ILE A 691 46.39 -4.40 91.38
N ILE A 692 47.73 -4.40 91.30
CA ILE A 692 48.51 -5.49 90.70
C ILE A 692 48.27 -6.80 91.47
N ALA A 693 48.40 -6.76 92.79
CA ALA A 693 48.14 -7.91 93.66
C ALA A 693 46.67 -8.40 93.55
N TYR A 694 45.70 -7.48 93.51
CA TYR A 694 44.29 -7.81 93.33
C TYR A 694 44.02 -8.56 92.02
N LYS A 695 44.57 -8.07 90.89
CA LYS A 695 44.39 -8.72 89.58
C LYS A 695 45.06 -10.11 89.53
N GLN A 696 46.24 -10.26 90.12
CA GLN A 696 46.90 -11.57 90.25
C GLN A 696 46.05 -12.53 91.08
N LYS A 697 45.54 -12.07 92.23
CA LYS A 697 44.71 -12.90 93.12
C LYS A 697 43.36 -13.26 92.50
N LEU A 698 42.76 -12.39 91.69
CA LEU A 698 41.57 -12.73 90.90
C LEU A 698 41.82 -13.91 89.96
N ALA A 699 42.94 -13.91 89.22
CA ALA A 699 43.29 -14.98 88.30
C ALA A 699 43.53 -16.32 89.00
N GLU A 700 44.13 -16.29 90.19
CA GLU A 700 44.30 -17.47 91.05
C GLU A 700 42.96 -18.00 91.61
N THR A 701 42.04 -17.10 91.96
CA THR A 701 40.79 -17.45 92.64
C THR A 701 39.73 -17.95 91.66
N TYR A 702 39.59 -17.27 90.51
CA TYR A 702 38.58 -17.57 89.49
C TYR A 702 39.23 -18.26 88.28
N THR A 703 39.68 -19.49 88.45
CA THR A 703 40.41 -20.25 87.40
C THR A 703 39.52 -20.73 86.25
N LYS A 704 38.20 -20.82 86.45
CA LYS A 704 37.25 -21.19 85.40
C LYS A 704 37.03 -20.02 84.43
N HIS A 705 36.76 -20.35 83.17
CA HIS A 705 36.47 -19.34 82.14
C HIS A 705 35.37 -18.37 82.56
N LYS A 706 34.33 -18.85 83.25
CA LYS A 706 33.28 -18.01 83.82
C LYS A 706 32.91 -18.47 85.23
N THR A 707 32.82 -17.51 86.14
CA THR A 707 32.26 -17.70 87.49
C THR A 707 31.22 -16.61 87.75
N THR A 708 30.09 -16.96 88.37
CA THR A 708 29.02 -16.01 88.70
C THR A 708 28.71 -16.05 90.19
N GLU A 709 28.75 -14.89 90.83
CA GLU A 709 28.42 -14.70 92.24
C GLU A 709 27.20 -13.80 92.38
N VAL A 710 26.29 -14.14 93.31
CA VAL A 710 25.07 -13.37 93.56
C VAL A 710 25.02 -12.94 95.02
N ASP A 711 25.06 -11.64 95.26
CA ASP A 711 24.88 -11.01 96.57
C ASP A 711 23.50 -10.37 96.67
N LYS A 712 22.65 -10.90 97.56
CA LYS A 712 21.30 -10.40 97.81
C LYS A 712 21.30 -9.44 98.98
N GLN A 713 21.07 -8.16 98.71
CA GLN A 713 20.95 -7.10 99.70
C GLN A 713 19.48 -6.68 99.86
N LYS A 714 19.15 -6.03 100.99
CA LYS A 714 17.77 -5.68 101.37
C LYS A 714 16.94 -5.01 100.25
N ASN A 715 17.57 -4.15 99.44
CA ASN A 715 16.89 -3.36 98.39
C ASN A 715 17.44 -3.60 96.96
N LYS A 716 18.37 -4.55 96.79
CA LYS A 716 18.96 -4.88 95.48
C LYS A 716 19.63 -6.25 95.47
N THR A 717 19.64 -6.91 94.31
CA THR A 717 20.45 -8.10 94.03
C THR A 717 21.60 -7.69 93.11
N ILE A 718 22.84 -7.95 93.54
CA ILE A 718 24.05 -7.72 92.76
C ILE A 718 24.54 -9.07 92.25
N THR A 719 24.69 -9.21 90.94
CA THR A 719 25.29 -10.39 90.30
C THR A 719 26.63 -9.98 89.69
N ARG A 720 27.73 -10.55 90.15
CA ARG A 720 29.06 -10.36 89.56
C ARG A 720 29.40 -11.57 88.69
N VAL A 721 29.93 -11.31 87.49
CA VAL A 721 30.39 -12.35 86.57
C VAL A 721 31.88 -12.11 86.30
N PHE A 722 32.70 -13.08 86.67
CA PHE A 722 34.14 -13.08 86.46
C PHE A 722 34.43 -13.91 85.20
N ILE A 723 35.00 -13.29 84.17
CA ILE A 723 35.43 -13.95 82.94
C ILE A 723 36.94 -14.06 82.94
N ASN A 724 37.48 -15.27 83.04
CA ASN A 724 38.90 -15.55 82.98
C ASN A 724 39.31 -15.95 81.56
N ASN A 725 40.07 -15.07 80.91
CA ASN A 725 40.67 -15.30 79.60
C ASN A 725 42.17 -15.46 79.77
N ASN A 726 42.64 -16.71 79.87
CA ASN A 726 44.06 -17.07 79.94
C ASN A 726 44.85 -16.34 81.05
N GLY A 727 44.28 -16.23 82.25
CA GLY A 727 44.92 -15.61 83.42
C GLY A 727 44.60 -14.11 83.58
N VAL A 728 43.79 -13.53 82.71
CA VAL A 728 43.26 -12.17 82.85
C VAL A 728 41.77 -12.24 83.17
N VAL A 729 41.40 -11.76 84.36
CA VAL A 729 40.00 -11.78 84.83
C VAL A 729 39.34 -10.43 84.63
N THR A 730 38.25 -10.41 83.87
CA THR A 730 37.38 -9.24 83.70
C THR A 730 36.12 -9.41 84.55
N VAL A 731 35.76 -8.37 85.31
CA VAL A 731 34.61 -8.41 86.24
C VAL A 731 33.45 -7.60 85.69
N TYR A 732 32.34 -8.27 85.42
CA TYR A 732 31.07 -7.66 85.04
C TYR A 732 30.11 -7.66 86.24
N MET A 733 29.24 -6.66 86.33
CA MET A 733 28.28 -6.55 87.43
C MET A 733 26.90 -6.15 86.93
N MET A 734 25.87 -6.89 87.33
CA MET A 734 24.46 -6.56 87.13
C MET A 734 23.82 -6.23 88.48
N VAL A 735 23.17 -5.08 88.59
CA VAL A 735 22.48 -4.63 89.80
C VAL A 735 20.99 -4.52 89.51
N LYS A 736 20.20 -5.39 90.16
CA LYS A 736 18.73 -5.37 90.11
C LYS A 736 18.18 -4.80 91.41
N HIS A 737 17.61 -3.60 91.38
CA HIS A 737 16.97 -2.98 92.52
C HIS A 737 15.55 -3.53 92.77
N SER A 738 15.11 -3.53 94.02
CA SER A 738 13.75 -3.97 94.39
C SER A 738 12.65 -3.09 93.80
N TRP A 739 12.95 -1.82 93.48
CA TRP A 739 12.02 -0.91 92.79
C TRP A 739 11.94 -1.14 91.26
N GLY A 740 12.70 -2.09 90.72
CA GLY A 740 12.64 -2.49 89.31
C GLY A 740 13.82 -2.03 88.43
N GLY A 741 14.69 -1.15 88.94
CA GLY A 741 15.87 -0.68 88.21
C GLY A 741 16.89 -1.79 87.93
N LEU A 742 17.38 -1.86 86.70
CA LEU A 742 18.35 -2.86 86.27
C LEU A 742 19.52 -2.19 85.55
N PHE A 743 20.71 -2.28 86.13
CA PHE A 743 21.93 -1.63 85.63
C PHE A 743 23.04 -2.65 85.42
N TYR A 744 23.89 -2.41 84.43
CA TYR A 744 25.03 -3.26 84.09
C TYR A 744 26.31 -2.43 84.10
N PHE A 745 27.39 -3.03 84.60
CA PHE A 745 28.69 -2.40 84.75
C PHE A 745 29.82 -3.37 84.36
N ILE A 746 30.95 -2.79 83.98
CA ILE A 746 32.24 -3.49 83.85
C ILE A 746 33.25 -2.79 84.77
N GLU A 747 34.14 -3.56 85.40
CA GLU A 747 35.26 -3.05 86.19
C GLU A 747 36.42 -2.67 85.26
N ASP A 748 36.82 -1.40 85.29
CA ASP A 748 37.95 -0.88 84.52
C ASP A 748 39.28 -1.12 85.29
N GLU A 749 40.41 -0.76 84.67
CA GLU A 749 41.75 -1.11 85.19
C GLU A 749 42.08 -0.50 86.56
N ASP A 750 41.46 0.63 86.88
CA ASP A 750 41.59 1.39 88.13
C ASP A 750 40.56 0.97 89.21
N LEU A 751 39.86 -0.16 88.99
CA LEU A 751 38.82 -0.73 89.84
C LEU A 751 37.54 0.11 89.94
N THR A 752 37.37 1.10 89.07
CA THR A 752 36.10 1.82 88.93
C THR A 752 35.10 1.02 88.10
N TYR A 753 33.80 1.25 88.31
CA TYR A 753 32.75 0.61 87.54
C TYR A 753 32.18 1.56 86.50
N ARG A 754 32.37 1.23 85.23
CA ARG A 754 31.77 1.95 84.11
C ARG A 754 30.46 1.32 83.71
N ASN A 755 29.43 2.14 83.49
CA ASN A 755 28.12 1.67 83.04
C ASN A 755 28.22 1.11 81.61
N ILE A 756 27.58 -0.04 81.38
CA ILE A 756 27.50 -0.68 80.06
C ILE A 756 26.05 -1.03 79.73
N SER A 757 25.77 -1.21 78.45
CA SER A 757 24.45 -1.66 78.01
C SER A 757 24.20 -3.12 78.38
N LYS A 758 22.92 -3.50 78.49
CA LYS A 758 22.50 -4.91 78.64
C LYS A 758 23.08 -5.81 77.56
N SER A 759 23.19 -5.29 76.32
CA SER A 759 23.70 -6.05 75.17
C SER A 759 25.17 -6.43 75.36
N ILE A 760 26.01 -5.48 75.80
CA ILE A 760 27.44 -5.72 76.05
C ILE A 760 27.58 -6.74 77.17
N PHE A 761 26.87 -6.56 78.28
CA PHE A 761 26.91 -7.50 79.40
C PHE A 761 26.55 -8.92 78.96
N LEU A 762 25.45 -9.11 78.21
CA LEU A 762 25.03 -10.44 77.75
C LEU A 762 25.97 -11.05 76.70
N THR A 763 26.59 -10.24 75.86
CA THR A 763 27.52 -10.71 74.83
C THR A 763 28.82 -11.17 75.44
N ASP A 764 29.39 -10.36 76.33
CA ASP A 764 30.72 -10.60 76.88
C ASP A 764 30.71 -11.62 78.03
N THR A 765 29.56 -11.81 78.68
CA THR A 765 29.40 -12.82 79.74
C THR A 765 28.78 -14.12 79.24
N ARG A 766 28.67 -14.33 77.93
CA ARG A 766 28.18 -15.58 77.35
C ARG A 766 29.22 -16.69 77.52
N ASP A 767 28.74 -17.93 77.70
CA ASP A 767 29.59 -19.12 77.77
C ASP A 767 30.26 -19.45 76.44
#